data_AF-A0A4S4ENM6-F1
#
_entry.id   AF-A0A4S4ENM6-F1
#
_cell.length_a   1.000
_cell.length_b   1.000
_cell.length_c   1.000
_cell.angle_alpha   90.00
_cell.angle_beta   90.00
_cell.angle_gamma   90.00
#
_symmetry.space_group_name_H-M   'P 1'
#
loop_
_entity.id
_entity.type
_entity.pdbx_description
1 polymer ?
#
loop_
_entity_poly.entity_id
_entity_poly.type
_entity_poly.pdbx_seq_one_letter_code
_entity_poly.pdbx_strand_id
1 'polypeptide(L)'
;MGNCLCFSSSSKQRKTLPIDTIFKLPSPIPTWPPGGGFGSGIIDLGGLQVFQTSNFTEVWATHEGGPGDLGATFFEPSSIPDGFFMLGSYSQPNNQQLSGWVLVGKDIENDPSSSTLKEPVDYTLVWTSESLKIKQDSNGYIWSPTPPDGYMALGHVVTTSPNKPSLTKIRCVRSDLADQTETSNWIWGQGSDQSSSKGFNVYSLQPSKRGTNEPTVSVGTFIAQNNAYNTSLSLACLKNNKFDLSSMPNLTQIKALVQAYSPLIYFHPKETYLPSSVTWFFNNGALLYTKGDESNPVPIDPSGSNLPQGGSTDDAYWIDLPIDDNAKERVMRGDLQSSEAYLHIKPMLGATFTDIAVWIFCPFNGPATAKLELIDIPLGKIGEHVGDWEHLTLRVSNFNGVLYSVYFSEHSGGTWLDSSLLEFQQVSKSPTGNKLVAYASLNGHAMFPKPGLVLQGATGIGLRNDTAKSDNVIDTGARYSVVSAEHLQGEIVEPPWLNYDRKWGPKFAYNIGVEAKKVENKLKGDLKSAFESLVNLLPNEVLGEEVVEEIEELKDFRSRIASSSIEVILNERRLLRFSMEEHRTSSSSLLNFKMPNLLNWSPRLFLRQSLHFKDVIKELFEHCFQIIVVHGLRQRSSALAKELSTNHLGAPRS
;
A
#
# COMPACT_ATOMS: atom_id res chain seq x y z
N MET A 1 -24.16 -53.14 48.26
CA MET A 1 -23.13 -52.62 47.35
C MET A 1 -23.84 -51.87 46.23
N GLY A 2 -23.88 -50.54 46.30
CA GLY A 2 -24.41 -49.70 45.23
C GLY A 2 -23.31 -48.72 44.83
N ASN A 3 -22.74 -48.92 43.65
CA ASN A 3 -21.69 -48.05 43.12
C ASN A 3 -22.30 -46.74 42.60
N CYS A 4 -21.87 -45.64 43.20
CA CYS A 4 -22.04 -44.29 42.68
C CYS A 4 -21.09 -44.10 41.49
N LEU A 5 -21.64 -43.79 40.32
CA LEU A 5 -20.86 -43.28 39.18
C LEU A 5 -21.01 -41.75 39.17
N CYS A 6 -19.93 -41.06 39.55
CA CYS A 6 -19.80 -39.63 39.38
C CYS A 6 -19.70 -39.28 37.89
N PHE A 7 -20.63 -38.49 37.38
CA PHE A 7 -20.49 -37.83 36.09
C PHE A 7 -19.50 -36.65 36.26
N SER A 8 -18.27 -36.82 35.77
CA SER A 8 -17.37 -35.70 35.52
C SER A 8 -17.94 -34.87 34.37
N SER A 9 -18.17 -33.57 34.58
CA SER A 9 -18.56 -32.66 33.50
C SER A 9 -17.41 -32.56 32.50
N SER A 10 -17.67 -32.94 31.25
CA SER A 10 -16.75 -32.68 30.15
C SER A 10 -16.85 -31.20 29.79
N SER A 11 -15.91 -30.39 30.28
CA SER A 11 -15.66 -29.08 29.69
C SER A 11 -15.31 -29.31 28.22
N LYS A 12 -16.19 -28.90 27.30
CA LYS A 12 -15.87 -28.88 25.86
C LYS A 12 -14.61 -28.05 25.70
N GLN A 13 -13.48 -28.69 25.35
CA GLN A 13 -12.26 -27.97 25.02
C GLN A 13 -12.56 -27.07 23.81
N ARG A 14 -12.50 -25.76 24.01
CA ARG A 14 -12.55 -24.77 22.93
C ARG A 14 -11.39 -25.07 21.98
N LYS A 15 -11.69 -25.17 20.68
CA LYS A 15 -10.65 -25.34 19.65
C LYS A 15 -9.74 -24.12 19.70
N THR A 16 -8.44 -24.32 19.91
CA THR A 16 -7.45 -23.25 19.89
C THR A 16 -7.43 -22.59 18.51
N LEU A 17 -7.57 -21.27 18.48
CA LEU A 17 -7.52 -20.44 17.29
C LEU A 17 -6.14 -19.76 17.18
N PRO A 18 -5.70 -19.37 15.97
CA PRO A 18 -4.46 -18.62 15.80
C PRO A 18 -4.31 -17.42 16.76
N ILE A 19 -5.39 -16.68 16.97
CA ILE A 19 -5.45 -15.49 17.86
C ILE A 19 -5.08 -15.77 19.32
N ASP A 20 -5.23 -17.01 19.78
CA ASP A 20 -4.89 -17.41 21.16
C ASP A 20 -3.36 -17.44 21.38
N THR A 21 -2.56 -17.19 20.34
CA THR A 21 -1.10 -17.12 20.38
C THR A 21 -0.59 -15.77 19.90
N ILE A 22 0.46 -15.25 20.55
CA ILE A 22 1.14 -14.01 20.16
C ILE A 22 2.21 -14.35 19.12
N PHE A 23 2.17 -13.65 17.98
CA PHE A 23 3.21 -13.77 16.96
C PHE A 23 4.55 -13.29 17.52
N LYS A 24 5.61 -14.05 17.22
CA LYS A 24 6.99 -13.64 17.48
C LYS A 24 7.79 -13.84 16.21
N LEU A 25 8.64 -12.87 15.91
CA LEU A 25 9.66 -13.04 14.89
C LEU A 25 10.50 -14.31 15.19
N PRO A 26 11.02 -15.00 14.16
CA PRO A 26 11.80 -16.23 14.33
C PRO A 26 12.98 -16.10 15.29
N SER A 27 13.48 -14.88 15.50
CA SER A 27 14.60 -14.59 16.36
C SER A 27 14.43 -13.22 17.01
N PRO A 28 15.04 -12.99 18.19
CA PRO A 28 14.90 -11.74 18.92
C PRO A 28 15.34 -10.52 18.08
N ILE A 29 14.67 -9.40 18.32
CA ILE A 29 15.04 -8.13 17.70
C ILE A 29 16.42 -7.72 18.23
N PRO A 30 17.38 -7.36 17.36
CA PRO A 30 18.70 -6.93 17.80
C PRO A 30 18.63 -5.60 18.54
N THR A 31 19.62 -5.32 19.38
CA THR A 31 19.78 -3.97 19.93
C THR A 31 20.19 -3.02 18.81
N TRP A 32 19.39 -1.98 18.59
CA TRP A 32 19.68 -0.99 17.57
C TRP A 32 20.91 -0.15 17.94
N PRO A 33 21.79 0.16 16.98
CA PRO A 33 22.86 1.13 17.19
C PRO A 33 22.30 2.47 17.70
N PRO A 34 23.03 3.19 18.58
CA PRO A 34 22.55 4.45 19.13
C PRO A 34 22.48 5.55 18.05
N GLY A 35 21.62 6.54 18.30
CA GLY A 35 21.54 7.80 17.55
C GLY A 35 20.11 8.21 17.19
N GLY A 36 19.83 9.52 17.23
CA GLY A 36 18.50 10.06 16.92
C GLY A 36 17.39 9.59 17.88
N GLY A 37 16.14 9.67 17.42
CA GLY A 37 14.94 9.21 18.13
C GLY A 37 14.45 7.82 17.75
N PHE A 38 15.05 7.19 16.74
CA PHE A 38 14.68 5.83 16.29
C PHE A 38 14.87 4.80 17.40
N GLY A 39 13.86 3.96 17.61
CA GLY A 39 13.92 2.89 18.61
C GLY A 39 13.83 3.37 20.06
N SER A 40 13.51 4.64 20.30
CA SER A 40 13.43 5.22 21.66
C SER A 40 12.16 4.86 22.43
N GLY A 41 11.17 4.27 21.75
CA GLY A 41 9.86 3.90 22.29
C GLY A 41 8.83 5.03 22.32
N ILE A 42 9.24 6.30 22.27
CA ILE A 42 8.34 7.45 22.37
C ILE A 42 8.62 8.44 21.23
N ILE A 43 7.57 8.93 20.58
CA ILE A 43 7.65 9.98 19.56
C ILE A 43 6.79 11.15 20.00
N ASP A 44 7.30 12.38 19.86
CA ASP A 44 6.57 13.62 20.13
C ASP A 44 5.99 14.18 18.83
N LEU A 45 4.66 14.32 18.79
CA LEU A 45 3.90 14.79 17.64
C LEU A 45 3.69 16.31 17.62
N GLY A 46 4.41 17.06 18.46
CA GLY A 46 4.25 18.50 18.63
C GLY A 46 3.36 18.86 19.82
N GLY A 47 3.72 18.33 21.00
CA GLY A 47 3.00 18.57 22.27
C GLY A 47 2.28 17.33 22.81
N LEU A 48 2.10 16.30 21.96
CA LEU A 48 1.55 15.00 22.34
C LEU A 48 2.63 13.93 22.15
N GLN A 49 3.09 13.33 23.24
CA GLN A 49 3.92 12.13 23.18
C GLN A 49 3.05 10.91 22.90
N VAL A 50 3.50 10.05 22.00
CA VAL A 50 2.88 8.76 21.72
C VAL A 50 3.85 7.61 21.97
N PHE A 51 3.30 6.49 22.42
CA PHE A 51 4.00 5.24 22.65
C PHE A 51 3.25 4.10 21.95
N GLN A 52 3.98 3.24 21.24
CA GLN A 52 3.40 2.09 20.55
C GLN A 52 3.41 0.87 21.47
N THR A 53 2.23 0.31 21.77
CA THR A 53 2.09 -0.91 22.57
C THR A 53 1.47 -2.04 21.76
N SER A 54 1.99 -3.25 21.95
CA SER A 54 1.44 -4.51 21.46
C SER A 54 1.03 -5.43 22.62
N ASN A 55 0.94 -4.89 23.84
CA ASN A 55 0.44 -5.61 25.00
C ASN A 55 -1.06 -5.38 25.12
N PHE A 56 -1.81 -6.47 25.24
CA PHE A 56 -3.26 -6.44 25.17
C PHE A 56 -3.90 -7.26 26.29
N THR A 57 -5.09 -6.85 26.69
CA THR A 57 -6.01 -7.67 27.49
C THR A 57 -7.25 -7.92 26.65
N GLU A 58 -7.62 -9.19 26.47
CA GLU A 58 -8.84 -9.57 25.77
C GLU A 58 -10.07 -9.07 26.54
N VAL A 59 -11.01 -8.45 25.81
CA VAL A 59 -12.26 -7.93 26.37
C VAL A 59 -13.44 -8.74 25.87
N TRP A 60 -13.53 -8.97 24.56
CA TRP A 60 -14.65 -9.66 23.94
C TRP A 60 -14.18 -10.42 22.70
N ALA A 61 -14.71 -11.64 22.51
CA ALA A 61 -14.45 -12.45 21.34
C ALA A 61 -15.75 -13.06 20.80
N THR A 62 -15.85 -13.09 19.47
CA THR A 62 -16.82 -13.87 18.72
C THR A 62 -16.09 -14.94 17.91
N HIS A 63 -16.72 -16.10 17.73
CA HIS A 63 -16.12 -17.33 17.18
C HIS A 63 -16.79 -17.77 15.86
N GLU A 64 -17.44 -16.84 15.18
CA GLU A 64 -18.03 -16.99 13.85
C GLU A 64 -18.15 -15.63 13.15
N GLY A 65 -18.37 -15.65 11.84
CA GLY A 65 -18.31 -14.47 10.98
C GLY A 65 -16.88 -14.01 10.70
N GLY A 66 -16.74 -12.99 9.85
CA GLY A 66 -15.45 -12.43 9.45
C GLY A 66 -14.61 -13.37 8.58
N PRO A 67 -13.34 -13.02 8.33
CA PRO A 67 -12.42 -13.81 7.51
C PRO A 67 -12.28 -15.26 8.01
N GLY A 68 -12.60 -16.21 7.13
CA GLY A 68 -12.54 -17.64 7.43
C GLY A 68 -13.62 -18.17 8.37
N ASP A 69 -14.65 -17.36 8.69
CA ASP A 69 -15.74 -17.71 9.63
C ASP A 69 -15.23 -18.12 11.03
N LEU A 70 -14.09 -17.52 11.46
CA LEU A 70 -13.49 -17.79 12.77
C LEU A 70 -13.79 -16.70 13.81
N GLY A 71 -14.48 -15.64 13.40
CA GLY A 71 -14.80 -14.47 14.22
C GLY A 71 -13.62 -13.52 14.41
N ALA A 72 -13.73 -12.65 15.39
CA ALA A 72 -12.74 -11.64 15.74
C ALA A 72 -12.66 -11.45 17.25
N THR A 73 -11.51 -10.96 17.71
CA THR A 73 -11.27 -10.67 19.12
C THR A 73 -10.95 -9.20 19.29
N PHE A 74 -11.45 -8.63 20.39
CA PHE A 74 -11.38 -7.22 20.74
C PHE A 74 -10.61 -7.07 22.04
N PHE A 75 -9.68 -6.12 22.05
CA PHE A 75 -8.68 -5.96 23.09
C PHE A 75 -8.62 -4.52 23.56
N GLU A 76 -8.20 -4.37 24.81
CA GLU A 76 -7.72 -3.09 25.35
C GLU A 76 -6.20 -3.13 25.48
N PRO A 77 -5.51 -2.00 25.20
CA PRO A 77 -4.09 -1.91 25.49
C PRO A 77 -3.84 -2.11 26.99
N SER A 78 -2.85 -2.93 27.31
CA SER A 78 -2.41 -3.19 28.68
C SER A 78 -0.95 -2.77 28.87
N SER A 79 -0.49 -2.71 30.13
CA SER A 79 0.87 -2.25 30.47
C SER A 79 1.20 -0.86 29.91
N ILE A 80 0.22 0.05 29.95
CA ILE A 80 0.38 1.44 29.50
C ILE A 80 1.36 2.16 30.43
N PRO A 81 2.41 2.84 29.92
CA PRO A 81 3.36 3.55 30.75
C PRO A 81 2.74 4.70 31.55
N ASP A 82 3.36 5.06 32.68
CA ASP A 82 2.84 6.11 33.56
C ASP A 82 2.62 7.45 32.85
N GLY A 83 1.40 7.97 32.99
CA GLY A 83 0.95 9.23 32.38
C GLY A 83 0.52 9.09 30.90
N PHE A 84 0.64 7.91 30.29
CA PHE A 84 0.01 7.64 28.99
C PHE A 84 -1.43 7.14 29.17
N PHE A 85 -2.25 7.40 28.16
CA PHE A 85 -3.67 7.08 28.15
C PHE A 85 -4.04 6.36 26.85
N MET A 86 -5.02 5.45 26.96
CA MET A 86 -5.63 4.76 25.82
C MET A 86 -6.30 5.77 24.87
N LEU A 87 -6.07 5.58 23.56
CA LEU A 87 -6.71 6.34 22.48
C LEU A 87 -7.78 5.53 21.72
N GLY A 88 -7.85 4.22 21.96
CA GLY A 88 -8.84 3.32 21.38
C GLY A 88 -8.52 1.84 21.63
N SER A 89 -9.53 0.98 21.46
CA SER A 89 -9.40 -0.47 21.51
C SER A 89 -8.79 -1.02 20.21
N TYR A 90 -8.21 -2.21 20.31
CA TYR A 90 -7.67 -2.96 19.18
C TYR A 90 -8.62 -4.12 18.81
N SER A 91 -8.62 -4.53 17.55
CA SER A 91 -9.28 -5.77 17.12
C SER A 91 -8.59 -6.37 15.91
N GLN A 92 -8.63 -7.70 15.80
CA GLN A 92 -8.20 -8.42 14.61
C GLN A 92 -9.03 -9.70 14.40
N PRO A 93 -9.06 -10.23 13.17
CA PRO A 93 -9.65 -11.53 12.88
C PRO A 93 -8.99 -12.66 13.67
N ASN A 94 -9.76 -13.69 14.00
CA ASN A 94 -9.26 -14.84 14.75
C ASN A 94 -8.42 -15.82 13.92
N ASN A 95 -8.41 -15.65 12.59
CA ASN A 95 -7.67 -16.50 11.67
C ASN A 95 -6.16 -16.19 11.62
N GLN A 96 -5.67 -15.25 12.45
CA GLN A 96 -4.27 -14.85 12.53
C GLN A 96 -3.80 -14.79 13.99
N GLN A 97 -2.49 -15.00 14.19
CA GLN A 97 -1.85 -14.79 15.50
C GLN A 97 -1.92 -13.32 15.93
N LEU A 98 -2.00 -13.08 17.24
CA LEU A 98 -2.01 -11.72 17.79
C LEU A 98 -0.69 -11.01 17.44
N SER A 99 -0.76 -9.99 16.58
CA SER A 99 0.42 -9.29 16.03
C SER A 99 0.25 -7.77 15.93
N GLY A 100 -0.91 -7.25 16.34
CA GLY A 100 -1.23 -5.83 16.27
C GLY A 100 -0.52 -4.93 17.25
N TRP A 101 -0.90 -3.65 17.18
CA TRP A 101 -0.41 -2.57 18.02
C TRP A 101 -1.42 -1.44 18.06
N VAL A 102 -1.35 -0.61 19.10
CA VAL A 102 -2.04 0.67 19.17
C VAL A 102 -1.12 1.75 19.71
N LEU A 103 -1.40 3.02 19.38
CA LEU A 103 -0.78 4.15 20.06
C LEU A 103 -1.55 4.52 21.32
N VAL A 104 -0.81 4.81 22.38
CA VAL A 104 -1.28 5.49 23.59
C VAL A 104 -0.63 6.87 23.65
N GLY A 105 -1.33 7.84 24.23
CA GLY A 105 -0.92 9.25 24.21
C GLY A 105 -0.64 9.81 25.59
N LYS A 106 0.33 10.72 25.70
CA LYS A 106 0.65 11.48 26.91
C LYS A 106 0.79 12.95 26.56
N ASP A 107 0.10 13.79 27.32
CA ASP A 107 0.25 15.23 27.20
C ASP A 107 1.60 15.68 27.78
N ILE A 108 2.29 16.56 27.06
CA ILE A 108 3.56 17.15 27.51
C ILE A 108 3.30 18.46 28.27
N GLU A 109 2.22 19.17 27.94
CA GLU A 109 1.92 20.46 28.52
C GLU A 109 1.27 20.30 29.90
N ASN A 110 1.82 21.00 30.90
CA ASN A 110 1.25 21.04 32.25
C ASN A 110 0.15 22.09 32.41
N ASP A 111 -0.33 22.70 31.32
CA ASP A 111 -1.42 23.68 31.32
C ASP A 111 -2.75 22.99 30.96
N PRO A 112 -3.69 22.85 31.90
CA PRO A 112 -4.99 22.23 31.64
C PRO A 112 -5.84 22.96 30.60
N SER A 113 -5.55 24.23 30.33
CA SER A 113 -6.29 25.05 29.36
C SER A 113 -5.90 24.77 27.90
N SER A 114 -4.68 24.30 27.65
CA SER A 114 -4.15 23.94 26.33
C SER A 114 -3.95 22.44 26.14
N SER A 115 -4.33 21.62 27.12
CA SER A 115 -4.10 20.18 27.13
C SER A 115 -4.42 19.46 25.80
N THR A 116 -3.49 18.63 25.34
CA THR A 116 -3.61 17.86 24.10
C THR A 116 -4.60 16.70 24.21
N LEU A 117 -4.93 16.28 25.44
CA LEU A 117 -5.78 15.13 25.75
C LEU A 117 -6.89 15.49 26.74
N LYS A 118 -8.13 15.13 26.43
CA LYS A 118 -9.26 15.28 27.37
C LYS A 118 -10.10 14.03 27.49
N GLU A 119 -10.77 13.88 28.62
CA GLU A 119 -11.80 12.86 28.79
C GLU A 119 -12.98 13.15 27.85
N PRO A 120 -13.63 12.12 27.29
CA PRO A 120 -14.92 12.31 26.62
C PRO A 120 -15.96 12.87 27.60
N VAL A 121 -16.96 13.55 27.05
CA VAL A 121 -18.09 14.07 27.85
C VAL A 121 -19.20 13.02 28.05
N ASP A 122 -19.26 12.03 27.15
CA ASP A 122 -20.21 10.92 27.21
C ASP A 122 -19.78 9.77 26.27
N TYR A 123 -20.56 8.70 26.21
CA TYR A 123 -20.46 7.63 25.22
C TYR A 123 -21.79 7.38 24.52
N THR A 124 -21.71 7.10 23.21
CA THR A 124 -22.81 6.60 22.39
C THR A 124 -22.61 5.13 22.08
N LEU A 125 -23.63 4.29 22.32
CA LEU A 125 -23.58 2.87 21.95
C LEU A 125 -23.68 2.75 20.42
N VAL A 126 -22.63 2.20 19.79
CA VAL A 126 -22.59 1.98 18.34
C VAL A 126 -23.27 0.67 17.98
N TRP A 127 -22.98 -0.37 18.75
CA TRP A 127 -23.47 -1.72 18.49
C TRP A 127 -23.36 -2.62 19.72
N THR A 128 -24.21 -3.65 19.77
CA THR A 128 -24.16 -4.72 20.76
C THR A 128 -24.51 -6.07 20.14
N SER A 129 -23.93 -7.14 20.68
CA SER A 129 -24.27 -8.51 20.33
C SER A 129 -25.41 -9.12 21.17
N GLU A 130 -26.00 -8.37 22.11
CA GLU A 130 -26.96 -8.88 23.09
C GLU A 130 -28.21 -9.53 22.48
N SER A 131 -28.71 -9.01 21.35
CA SER A 131 -29.86 -9.57 20.64
C SER A 131 -29.47 -10.64 19.60
N LEU A 132 -28.18 -10.90 19.42
CA LEU A 132 -27.67 -11.81 18.41
C LEU A 132 -27.44 -13.21 18.98
N LYS A 133 -27.82 -14.22 18.19
CA LYS A 133 -27.54 -15.62 18.49
C LYS A 133 -26.25 -16.05 17.80
N ILE A 134 -25.14 -15.41 18.19
CA ILE A 134 -23.82 -15.75 17.67
C ILE A 134 -22.99 -16.55 18.67
N LYS A 135 -22.00 -17.30 18.18
CA LYS A 135 -20.98 -17.92 19.04
C LYS A 135 -20.05 -16.85 19.59
N GLN A 136 -20.07 -16.66 20.90
CA GLN A 136 -19.28 -15.66 21.64
C GLN A 136 -19.16 -16.07 23.11
N ASP A 137 -18.20 -15.51 23.83
CA ASP A 137 -17.99 -15.83 25.26
C ASP A 137 -18.94 -15.05 26.18
N SER A 138 -19.28 -13.82 25.81
CA SER A 138 -20.27 -12.96 26.47
C SER A 138 -20.82 -11.96 25.46
N ASN A 139 -21.84 -11.18 25.86
CA ASN A 139 -22.29 -10.04 25.06
C ASN A 139 -21.18 -8.98 24.98
N GLY A 140 -20.96 -8.43 23.79
CA GLY A 140 -20.05 -7.33 23.53
C GLY A 140 -20.82 -6.04 23.27
N TYR A 141 -20.29 -4.92 23.75
CA TYR A 141 -20.83 -3.59 23.56
C TYR A 141 -19.71 -2.67 23.05
N ILE A 142 -19.96 -2.00 21.92
CA ILE A 142 -18.99 -1.09 21.29
C ILE A 142 -19.49 0.34 21.46
N TRP A 143 -18.68 1.14 22.14
CA TRP A 143 -19.00 2.52 22.50
C TRP A 143 -18.13 3.50 21.72
N SER A 144 -18.76 4.52 21.16
CA SER A 144 -18.07 5.68 20.60
C SER A 144 -17.99 6.76 21.66
N PRO A 145 -16.80 7.23 22.06
CA PRO A 145 -16.69 8.39 22.92
C PRO A 145 -17.24 9.65 22.22
N THR A 146 -17.93 10.48 22.99
CA THR A 146 -18.35 11.82 22.57
C THR A 146 -17.25 12.80 22.96
N PRO A 147 -16.45 13.32 22.00
CA PRO A 147 -15.35 14.22 22.33
C PRO A 147 -15.88 15.57 22.82
N PRO A 148 -15.15 16.27 23.72
CA PRO A 148 -15.41 17.68 24.02
C PRO A 148 -15.21 18.57 22.79
N ASP A 149 -15.76 19.78 22.82
CA ASP A 149 -15.56 20.79 21.77
C ASP A 149 -14.07 21.05 21.51
N GLY A 150 -13.67 20.98 20.24
CA GLY A 150 -12.28 21.13 19.81
C GLY A 150 -11.42 19.86 19.92
N TYR A 151 -12.02 18.71 20.22
CA TYR A 151 -11.34 17.41 20.30
C TYR A 151 -11.99 16.39 19.37
N MET A 152 -11.25 15.33 19.05
CA MET A 152 -11.66 14.22 18.20
C MET A 152 -11.41 12.88 18.90
N ALA A 153 -12.24 11.90 18.61
CA ALA A 153 -12.05 10.52 19.03
C ALA A 153 -11.22 9.75 18.01
N LEU A 154 -10.31 8.89 18.48
CA LEU A 154 -9.41 8.11 17.62
C LEU A 154 -9.72 6.61 17.60
N GLY A 155 -10.66 6.15 18.44
CA GLY A 155 -11.07 4.76 18.49
C GLY A 155 -12.27 4.53 19.41
N HIS A 156 -12.80 3.31 19.32
CA HIS A 156 -13.89 2.85 20.17
C HIS A 156 -13.40 2.27 21.50
N VAL A 157 -14.32 2.14 22.44
CA VAL A 157 -14.15 1.35 23.68
C VAL A 157 -15.06 0.14 23.62
N VAL A 158 -14.54 -1.04 23.97
CA VAL A 158 -15.32 -2.28 24.04
C VAL A 158 -15.57 -2.66 25.50
N THR A 159 -16.77 -3.17 25.81
CA THR A 159 -17.11 -3.68 27.13
C THR A 159 -17.94 -4.96 27.03
N THR A 160 -18.01 -5.70 28.13
CA THR A 160 -18.91 -6.86 28.32
C THR A 160 -20.14 -6.52 29.17
N SER A 161 -20.33 -5.24 29.50
CA SER A 161 -21.45 -4.71 30.28
C SER A 161 -22.26 -3.71 29.45
N PRO A 162 -23.61 -3.72 29.56
CA PRO A 162 -24.47 -2.73 28.90
C PRO A 162 -24.36 -1.32 29.49
N ASN A 163 -23.67 -1.15 30.63
CA ASN A 163 -23.46 0.15 31.22
C ASN A 163 -22.39 0.94 30.48
N LYS A 164 -22.57 2.26 30.39
CA LYS A 164 -21.55 3.16 29.81
C LYS A 164 -20.20 2.98 30.55
N PRO A 165 -19.08 2.92 29.81
CA PRO A 165 -17.76 2.88 30.43
C PRO A 165 -17.43 4.19 31.17
N SER A 166 -16.42 4.14 32.04
CA SER A 166 -15.90 5.34 32.70
C SER A 166 -15.37 6.36 31.69
N LEU A 167 -15.60 7.66 31.93
CA LEU A 167 -15.01 8.74 31.13
C LEU A 167 -13.48 8.74 31.22
N THR A 168 -12.92 8.25 32.33
CA THR A 168 -11.47 8.15 32.52
C THR A 168 -10.81 7.08 31.62
N LYS A 169 -11.60 6.19 30.99
CA LYS A 169 -11.11 5.00 30.30
C LYS A 169 -10.35 5.29 29.00
N ILE A 170 -10.67 6.38 28.31
CA ILE A 170 -10.05 6.79 27.04
C ILE A 170 -9.77 8.30 27.07
N ARG A 171 -8.93 8.78 26.16
CA ARG A 171 -8.77 10.22 25.89
C ARG A 171 -9.13 10.56 24.45
N CYS A 172 -9.79 11.69 24.27
CA CYS A 172 -9.96 12.38 23.00
C CYS A 172 -8.77 13.33 22.80
N VAL A 173 -8.41 13.56 21.53
CA VAL A 173 -7.23 14.34 21.14
C VAL A 173 -7.64 15.69 20.57
N ARG A 174 -6.89 16.75 20.87
CA ARG A 174 -7.14 18.09 20.34
C ARG A 174 -7.15 18.05 18.81
N SER A 175 -8.09 18.76 18.19
CA SER A 175 -8.41 18.60 16.77
C SER A 175 -7.28 18.98 15.80
N ASP A 176 -6.34 19.83 16.21
CA ASP A 176 -5.14 20.19 15.44
C ASP A 176 -4.10 19.05 15.35
N LEU A 177 -4.17 18.08 16.27
CA LEU A 177 -3.36 16.85 16.30
C LEU A 177 -4.11 15.66 15.69
N ALA A 178 -5.26 15.89 15.05
CA ALA A 178 -6.08 14.88 14.42
C ALA A 178 -6.19 15.14 12.90
N ASP A 179 -6.42 14.07 12.13
CA ASP A 179 -6.56 14.14 10.68
C ASP A 179 -7.51 13.06 10.13
N GLN A 180 -7.82 13.14 8.84
CA GLN A 180 -8.79 12.27 8.18
C GLN A 180 -8.33 10.80 8.12
N THR A 181 -9.30 9.90 8.23
CA THR A 181 -9.11 8.46 8.18
C THR A 181 -10.06 7.83 7.18
N GLU A 182 -9.66 6.68 6.65
CA GLU A 182 -10.49 5.80 5.83
C GLU A 182 -10.45 4.37 6.37
N THR A 183 -11.44 3.57 5.98
CA THR A 183 -11.47 2.14 6.27
C THR A 183 -10.42 1.41 5.44
N SER A 184 -9.72 0.48 6.07
CA SER A 184 -8.77 -0.43 5.42
C SER A 184 -9.33 -1.86 5.45
N ASN A 185 -8.57 -2.82 5.98
CA ASN A 185 -8.93 -4.23 6.05
C ASN A 185 -10.22 -4.48 6.84
N TRP A 186 -11.08 -5.34 6.30
CA TRP A 186 -12.25 -5.87 6.98
C TRP A 186 -11.83 -6.85 8.08
N ILE A 187 -12.23 -6.56 9.32
CA ILE A 187 -11.92 -7.36 10.50
C ILE A 187 -13.04 -8.35 10.78
N TRP A 188 -14.29 -7.87 10.79
CA TRP A 188 -15.43 -8.69 11.18
C TRP A 188 -16.77 -8.20 10.64
N GLY A 189 -17.67 -9.14 10.41
CA GLY A 189 -19.09 -8.96 10.13
C GLY A 189 -19.78 -10.33 10.24
N GLN A 190 -21.11 -10.39 10.18
CA GLN A 190 -21.83 -11.67 10.33
C GLN A 190 -21.60 -12.65 9.17
N GLY A 191 -21.26 -12.15 7.98
CA GLY A 191 -20.92 -12.97 6.83
C GLY A 191 -19.49 -13.50 6.88
N SER A 192 -19.15 -14.37 5.93
CA SER A 192 -17.78 -14.89 5.70
C SER A 192 -16.98 -14.05 4.70
N ASP A 193 -17.63 -13.09 4.05
CA ASP A 193 -17.01 -12.18 3.08
C ASP A 193 -17.58 -10.75 3.20
N GLN A 194 -16.85 -9.80 2.65
CA GLN A 194 -17.20 -8.37 2.66
C GLN A 194 -18.41 -8.04 1.76
N SER A 195 -18.92 -9.00 0.97
CA SER A 195 -19.98 -8.75 -0.03
C SER A 195 -21.35 -8.49 0.61
N SER A 196 -21.54 -8.86 1.89
CA SER A 196 -22.70 -8.48 2.67
C SER A 196 -22.61 -7.01 3.15
N SER A 197 -22.67 -6.06 2.22
CA SER A 197 -22.66 -4.61 2.51
C SER A 197 -23.81 -4.14 3.41
N LYS A 198 -24.81 -5.00 3.63
CA LYS A 198 -25.95 -4.78 4.52
C LYS A 198 -25.66 -5.34 5.91
N GLY A 199 -25.34 -4.47 6.87
CA GLY A 199 -25.25 -4.85 8.28
C GLY A 199 -24.15 -4.13 9.05
N PHE A 200 -23.82 -4.72 10.20
CA PHE A 200 -22.72 -4.29 11.05
C PHE A 200 -21.39 -4.87 10.58
N ASN A 201 -20.38 -4.01 10.47
CA ASN A 201 -19.02 -4.39 10.09
C ASN A 201 -17.99 -3.66 10.93
N VAL A 202 -16.83 -4.30 11.08
CA VAL A 202 -15.66 -3.76 11.74
C VAL A 202 -14.52 -3.73 10.75
N TYR A 203 -13.88 -2.57 10.63
CA TYR A 203 -12.73 -2.35 9.74
C TYR A 203 -11.57 -1.77 10.55
N SER A 204 -10.35 -2.10 10.14
CA SER A 204 -9.17 -1.35 10.58
C SER A 204 -9.20 0.07 10.02
N LEU A 205 -8.61 1.01 10.74
CA LEU A 205 -8.47 2.41 10.31
C LEU A 205 -7.07 2.70 9.78
N GLN A 206 -7.01 3.52 8.72
CA GLN A 206 -5.77 4.05 8.19
C GLN A 206 -5.90 5.54 7.82
N PRO A 207 -4.79 6.28 7.69
CA PRO A 207 -4.81 7.63 7.14
C PRO A 207 -5.38 7.69 5.73
N SER A 208 -6.26 8.65 5.43
CA SER A 208 -6.81 8.82 4.06
C SER A 208 -5.76 9.30 3.07
N LYS A 209 -4.83 10.15 3.53
CA LYS A 209 -3.67 10.58 2.76
C LYS A 209 -2.43 9.90 3.31
N ARG A 210 -1.63 9.34 2.41
CA ARG A 210 -0.39 8.64 2.72
C ARG A 210 0.67 9.10 1.73
N GLY A 211 1.88 9.28 2.23
CA GLY A 211 3.01 9.72 1.44
C GLY A 211 4.12 10.20 2.36
N THR A 212 5.29 10.42 1.77
CA THR A 212 6.50 10.81 2.50
C THR A 212 6.46 12.23 3.07
N ASN A 213 5.57 13.08 2.56
CA ASN A 213 5.30 14.42 3.09
C ASN A 213 4.01 14.52 3.91
N GLU A 214 3.28 13.42 4.09
CA GLU A 214 1.99 13.44 4.78
C GLU A 214 2.21 13.26 6.30
N PRO A 215 1.80 14.21 7.15
CA PRO A 215 2.05 14.17 8.58
C PRO A 215 1.11 13.23 9.33
N THR A 216 0.16 12.60 8.65
CA THR A 216 -0.89 11.78 9.27
C THR A 216 -0.32 10.47 9.83
N VAL A 217 -0.65 10.16 11.08
CA VAL A 217 -0.16 9.03 11.87
C VAL A 217 -1.29 8.03 12.11
N SER A 218 -1.04 6.75 11.80
CA SER A 218 -1.96 5.67 12.15
C SER A 218 -1.93 5.36 13.66
N VAL A 219 -3.11 5.10 14.23
CA VAL A 219 -3.27 4.82 15.68
C VAL A 219 -3.37 3.31 15.96
N GLY A 220 -3.61 2.49 14.92
CA GLY A 220 -3.78 1.03 15.05
C GLY A 220 -5.17 0.59 15.56
N THR A 221 -6.15 1.49 15.60
CA THR A 221 -7.51 1.22 16.09
C THR A 221 -8.44 0.71 14.98
N PHE A 222 -9.68 0.37 15.35
CA PHE A 222 -10.73 -0.04 14.41
C PHE A 222 -11.92 0.91 14.44
N ILE A 223 -12.74 0.85 13.38
CA ILE A 223 -14.04 1.49 13.30
C ILE A 223 -15.15 0.46 13.17
N ALA A 224 -16.22 0.69 13.93
CA ALA A 224 -17.44 -0.10 13.90
C ALA A 224 -18.51 0.67 13.12
N GLN A 225 -18.98 0.11 12.01
CA GLN A 225 -19.93 0.74 11.12
C GLN A 225 -21.21 -0.08 11.05
N ASN A 226 -22.35 0.59 11.27
CA ASN A 226 -23.66 -0.02 11.09
C ASN A 226 -24.35 0.58 9.88
N ASN A 227 -24.18 -0.05 8.72
CA ASN A 227 -24.66 0.44 7.43
C ASN A 227 -26.20 0.49 7.35
N ALA A 228 -26.92 -0.15 8.30
CA ALA A 228 -28.37 -0.09 8.38
C ALA A 228 -28.91 1.28 8.85
N TYR A 229 -28.10 2.08 9.54
CA TYR A 229 -28.54 3.33 10.15
C TYR A 229 -27.85 4.60 9.60
N ASN A 230 -27.02 4.48 8.57
CA ASN A 230 -26.25 5.59 7.96
C ASN A 230 -25.62 6.53 8.99
N THR A 231 -25.11 5.98 10.10
CA THR A 231 -24.48 6.74 11.17
C THR A 231 -23.01 6.96 10.81
N SER A 232 -22.72 8.14 10.26
CA SER A 232 -21.34 8.60 10.06
C SER A 232 -20.74 8.96 11.42
N LEU A 233 -20.08 7.99 12.07
CA LEU A 233 -19.25 8.25 13.24
C LEU A 233 -17.86 8.65 12.74
N SER A 234 -17.47 9.90 12.98
CA SER A 234 -16.16 10.41 12.59
C SER A 234 -15.12 10.07 13.65
N LEU A 235 -14.43 8.93 13.47
CA LEU A 235 -13.12 8.74 14.09
C LEU A 235 -12.05 9.48 13.26
N ALA A 236 -10.92 9.77 13.88
CA ALA A 236 -9.78 10.42 13.23
C ALA A 236 -8.49 9.59 13.41
N CYS A 237 -7.51 9.86 12.56
CA CYS A 237 -6.11 9.49 12.80
C CYS A 237 -5.40 10.62 13.56
N LEU A 238 -4.17 10.35 14.01
CA LEU A 238 -3.30 11.38 14.59
C LEU A 238 -2.61 12.20 13.50
N LYS A 239 -2.08 13.36 13.86
CA LYS A 239 -1.25 14.20 13.01
C LYS A 239 0.05 14.56 13.72
N ASN A 240 1.17 14.32 13.07
CA ASN A 240 2.48 14.76 13.53
C ASN A 240 2.70 16.23 13.13
N ASN A 241 2.41 17.16 14.04
CA ASN A 241 2.62 18.59 13.81
C ASN A 241 4.10 19.01 13.88
N LYS A 242 4.96 18.17 14.46
CA LYS A 242 6.41 18.41 14.55
C LYS A 242 7.13 18.03 13.26
N PHE A 243 6.83 16.85 12.71
CA PHE A 243 7.30 16.30 11.43
C PHE A 243 8.77 16.60 11.09
N ASP A 244 9.66 16.52 12.08
CA ASP A 244 11.08 16.88 11.93
C ASP A 244 11.98 15.68 11.54
N LEU A 245 11.37 14.54 11.23
CA LEU A 245 12.01 13.27 10.86
C LEU A 245 13.03 12.74 11.89
N SER A 246 13.04 13.27 13.11
CA SER A 246 14.02 12.91 14.16
C SER A 246 13.91 11.46 14.64
N SER A 247 12.76 10.82 14.43
CA SER A 247 12.49 9.42 14.71
C SER A 247 12.98 8.46 13.63
N MET A 248 13.40 8.95 12.46
CA MET A 248 13.90 8.11 11.37
C MET A 248 15.27 7.49 11.71
N PRO A 249 15.59 6.29 11.18
CA PRO A 249 16.86 5.64 11.45
C PRO A 249 18.04 6.36 10.76
N ASN A 250 19.15 6.51 11.46
CA ASN A 250 20.42 6.97 10.88
C ASN A 250 21.10 5.88 10.03
N LEU A 251 22.19 6.19 9.34
CA LEU A 251 22.87 5.24 8.45
C LEU A 251 23.33 3.95 9.14
N THR A 252 23.79 4.02 10.39
CA THR A 252 24.21 2.83 11.14
C THR A 252 23.01 1.96 11.53
N GLN A 253 21.88 2.58 11.88
CA GLN A 253 20.62 1.90 12.15
C GLN A 253 20.02 1.29 10.88
N ILE A 254 20.08 1.97 9.73
CA ILE A 254 19.68 1.41 8.43
C ILE A 254 20.49 0.15 8.11
N LYS A 255 21.82 0.18 8.30
CA LYS A 255 22.67 -1.02 8.12
C LYS A 255 22.21 -2.17 9.02
N ALA A 256 21.88 -1.89 10.28
CA ALA A 256 21.38 -2.91 11.21
C ALA A 256 20.01 -3.47 10.79
N LEU A 257 19.10 -2.61 10.31
CA LEU A 257 17.79 -3.02 9.78
C LEU A 257 17.93 -3.91 8.55
N VAL A 258 18.82 -3.56 7.61
CA VAL A 258 19.09 -4.38 6.43
C VAL A 258 19.65 -5.74 6.83
N GLN A 259 20.63 -5.79 7.75
CA GLN A 259 21.12 -7.08 8.25
C GLN A 259 20.03 -7.88 8.95
N ALA A 260 19.09 -7.21 9.61
CA ALA A 260 18.02 -7.85 10.36
C ALA A 260 16.95 -8.47 9.46
N TYR A 261 16.51 -7.75 8.43
CA TYR A 261 15.24 -7.99 7.73
C TYR A 261 15.36 -8.16 6.22
N SER A 262 16.55 -7.98 5.62
CA SER A 262 16.70 -8.01 4.16
C SER A 262 16.10 -9.28 3.53
N PRO A 263 15.31 -9.15 2.46
CA PRO A 263 14.78 -10.27 1.70
C PRO A 263 15.82 -11.25 1.16
N LEU A 264 15.47 -12.53 1.23
CA LEU A 264 15.93 -13.56 0.31
C LEU A 264 14.92 -13.66 -0.83
N ILE A 265 15.35 -13.37 -2.06
CA ILE A 265 14.49 -13.42 -3.23
C ILE A 265 14.85 -14.64 -4.05
N TYR A 266 13.91 -15.58 -4.17
CA TYR A 266 14.04 -16.78 -4.99
C TYR A 266 13.51 -16.52 -6.40
N PHE A 267 14.32 -16.84 -7.39
CA PHE A 267 13.90 -16.86 -8.80
C PHE A 267 13.44 -18.26 -9.17
N HIS A 268 12.47 -18.35 -10.07
CA HIS A 268 11.93 -19.63 -10.50
C HIS A 268 13.05 -20.53 -11.10
N PRO A 269 13.03 -21.87 -10.91
CA PRO A 269 14.07 -22.78 -11.44
C PRO A 269 14.24 -22.76 -12.97
N LYS A 270 13.23 -22.28 -13.68
CA LYS A 270 13.24 -22.12 -15.14
C LYS A 270 13.58 -20.69 -15.59
N GLU A 271 13.88 -19.81 -14.64
CA GLU A 271 14.23 -18.42 -14.96
C GLU A 271 15.50 -18.39 -15.79
N THR A 272 15.43 -17.68 -16.91
CA THR A 272 16.55 -17.49 -17.84
C THR A 272 17.11 -16.08 -17.72
N TYR A 273 16.29 -15.12 -17.31
CA TYR A 273 16.65 -13.72 -17.19
C TYR A 273 16.80 -13.39 -15.71
N LEU A 274 18.05 -13.32 -15.25
CA LEU A 274 18.36 -13.08 -13.84
C LEU A 274 18.69 -11.61 -13.59
N PRO A 275 18.57 -11.12 -12.35
CA PRO A 275 18.92 -9.73 -12.03
C PRO A 275 20.42 -9.46 -12.21
N SER A 276 20.78 -8.18 -12.24
CA SER A 276 22.17 -7.71 -12.19
C SER A 276 22.26 -6.37 -11.46
N SER A 277 23.45 -5.82 -11.27
CA SER A 277 23.56 -4.39 -10.91
C SER A 277 23.43 -3.50 -12.15
N VAL A 278 22.90 -2.29 -11.98
CA VAL A 278 22.85 -1.26 -13.03
C VAL A 278 24.25 -0.99 -13.60
N THR A 279 25.26 -0.92 -12.71
CA THR A 279 26.67 -0.75 -13.11
C THR A 279 27.16 -1.90 -14.00
N TRP A 280 26.78 -3.15 -13.69
CA TRP A 280 27.10 -4.29 -14.55
C TRP A 280 26.43 -4.16 -15.91
N PHE A 281 25.15 -3.80 -15.94
CA PHE A 281 24.40 -3.61 -17.18
C PHE A 281 25.04 -2.57 -18.11
N PHE A 282 25.40 -1.39 -17.57
CA PHE A 282 26.08 -0.35 -18.32
C PHE A 282 27.48 -0.79 -18.81
N ASN A 283 28.28 -1.40 -17.94
CA ASN A 283 29.60 -1.90 -18.31
C ASN A 283 29.58 -3.01 -19.38
N ASN A 284 28.44 -3.69 -19.55
CA ASN A 284 28.31 -4.77 -20.51
C ASN A 284 27.67 -4.36 -21.83
N GLY A 285 27.60 -3.05 -22.10
CA GLY A 285 27.30 -2.51 -23.42
C GLY A 285 25.87 -2.03 -23.59
N ALA A 286 25.17 -1.68 -22.51
CA ALA A 286 23.92 -0.93 -22.61
C ALA A 286 24.14 0.41 -23.32
N LEU A 287 23.16 0.82 -24.11
CA LEU A 287 23.27 1.96 -25.02
C LEU A 287 22.13 2.95 -24.78
N LEU A 288 22.45 4.24 -24.87
CA LEU A 288 21.48 5.32 -24.89
C LEU A 288 21.13 5.66 -26.34
N TYR A 289 19.84 5.58 -26.65
CA TYR A 289 19.28 5.95 -27.94
C TYR A 289 18.62 7.32 -27.88
N THR A 290 18.67 8.02 -29.01
CA THR A 290 18.02 9.33 -29.20
C THR A 290 17.03 9.24 -30.35
N LYS A 291 15.82 9.75 -30.13
CA LYS A 291 14.78 9.79 -31.15
C LYS A 291 15.21 10.64 -32.35
N GLY A 292 15.14 10.06 -33.54
CA GLY A 292 15.59 10.67 -34.79
C GLY A 292 17.09 10.51 -35.09
N ASP A 293 17.85 9.84 -34.21
CA ASP A 293 19.25 9.47 -34.42
C ASP A 293 19.51 8.02 -33.97
N GLU A 294 18.58 7.12 -34.28
CA GLU A 294 18.60 5.73 -33.79
C GLU A 294 19.76 4.89 -34.33
N SER A 295 20.40 5.34 -35.42
CA SER A 295 21.55 4.67 -36.03
C SER A 295 22.88 4.95 -35.30
N ASN A 296 22.92 5.93 -34.39
CA ASN A 296 24.13 6.34 -33.67
C ASN A 296 23.93 6.31 -32.13
N PRO A 297 23.60 5.15 -31.53
CA PRO A 297 23.45 5.05 -30.09
C PRO A 297 24.79 5.22 -29.36
N VAL A 298 24.73 5.77 -28.14
CA VAL A 298 25.93 6.13 -27.35
C VAL A 298 26.10 5.17 -26.17
N PRO A 299 27.32 4.68 -25.89
CA PRO A 299 27.60 3.90 -24.68
C PRO A 299 27.26 4.69 -23.41
N ILE A 300 26.67 4.00 -22.43
CA ILE A 300 26.35 4.60 -21.12
C ILE A 300 27.56 4.47 -20.20
N ASP A 301 27.91 5.55 -19.50
CA ASP A 301 28.96 5.53 -18.50
C ASP A 301 28.59 4.58 -17.35
N PRO A 302 29.56 3.97 -16.63
CA PRO A 302 29.26 2.99 -15.58
C PRO A 302 28.34 3.50 -14.46
N SER A 303 28.36 4.81 -14.18
CA SER A 303 27.46 5.45 -13.20
C SER A 303 26.20 6.05 -13.81
N GLY A 304 26.04 6.01 -15.14
CA GLY A 304 24.99 6.72 -15.88
C GLY A 304 25.19 8.23 -15.93
N SER A 305 26.41 8.74 -15.76
CA SER A 305 26.70 10.18 -15.71
C SER A 305 26.37 10.94 -16.98
N ASN A 306 26.39 10.26 -18.13
CA ASN A 306 26.04 10.81 -19.43
C ASN A 306 24.55 10.65 -19.78
N LEU A 307 23.73 10.12 -18.86
CA LEU A 307 22.28 10.06 -19.05
C LEU A 307 21.67 11.46 -18.90
N PRO A 308 20.67 11.83 -19.73
CA PRO A 308 19.88 13.03 -19.53
C PRO A 308 19.30 13.10 -18.12
N GLN A 309 19.59 14.18 -17.40
CA GLN A 309 19.15 14.37 -16.02
C GLN A 309 17.84 15.15 -15.97
N GLY A 310 16.85 14.65 -15.22
CA GLY A 310 15.56 15.30 -15.00
C GLY A 310 14.64 15.38 -16.24
N GLY A 311 13.53 16.12 -16.08
CA GLY A 311 12.54 16.35 -17.14
C GLY A 311 11.33 15.41 -17.06
N SER A 312 10.44 15.49 -18.05
CA SER A 312 9.30 14.58 -18.17
C SER A 312 9.59 13.47 -19.17
N THR A 313 8.93 12.32 -19.04
CA THR A 313 8.91 11.27 -20.06
C THR A 313 8.38 11.82 -21.38
N ASP A 314 9.29 12.24 -22.27
CA ASP A 314 9.00 12.94 -23.53
C ASP A 314 9.33 12.10 -24.77
N ASP A 315 9.62 10.80 -24.57
CA ASP A 315 10.05 9.85 -25.59
C ASP A 315 11.30 10.27 -26.38
N ALA A 316 12.08 11.25 -25.92
CA ALA A 316 13.28 11.70 -26.62
C ALA A 316 14.46 10.72 -26.51
N TYR A 317 14.53 9.97 -25.40
CA TYR A 317 15.61 9.04 -25.11
C TYR A 317 15.08 7.72 -24.56
N TRP A 318 15.80 6.63 -24.82
CA TRP A 318 15.61 5.34 -24.15
C TRP A 318 16.92 4.59 -24.01
N ILE A 319 17.01 3.72 -23.01
CA ILE A 319 18.12 2.78 -22.83
C ILE A 319 17.77 1.46 -23.53
N ASP A 320 18.70 0.84 -24.24
CA ASP A 320 18.49 -0.49 -24.85
C ASP A 320 19.75 -1.37 -24.71
N LEU A 321 19.58 -2.63 -25.09
CA LEU A 321 20.60 -3.67 -25.09
C LEU A 321 21.72 -3.40 -26.13
N PRO A 322 22.88 -4.07 -26.00
CA PRO A 322 23.95 -4.01 -27.00
C PRO A 322 23.48 -4.38 -28.42
N ILE A 323 24.15 -3.82 -29.44
CA ILE A 323 23.86 -4.12 -30.86
C ILE A 323 24.30 -5.54 -31.25
N ASP A 324 25.43 -6.02 -30.72
CA ASP A 324 25.94 -7.36 -31.03
C ASP A 324 25.03 -8.44 -30.41
N ASP A 325 24.56 -9.39 -31.22
CA ASP A 325 23.57 -10.39 -30.80
C ASP A 325 24.06 -11.28 -29.63
N ASN A 326 25.35 -11.63 -29.62
CA ASN A 326 25.91 -12.45 -28.52
C ASN A 326 26.00 -11.64 -27.22
N ALA A 327 26.44 -10.38 -27.32
CA ALA A 327 26.46 -9.46 -26.19
C ALA A 327 25.05 -9.19 -25.68
N LYS A 328 24.09 -8.99 -26.58
CA LYS A 328 22.67 -8.80 -26.28
C LYS A 328 22.10 -9.99 -25.50
N GLU A 329 22.24 -11.21 -26.01
CA GLU A 329 21.75 -12.41 -25.35
C GLU A 329 22.36 -12.58 -23.96
N ARG A 330 23.67 -12.33 -23.83
CA ARG A 330 24.37 -12.37 -22.55
C ARG A 330 23.87 -11.32 -21.56
N VAL A 331 23.65 -10.08 -22.01
CA VAL A 331 23.15 -8.99 -21.16
C VAL A 331 21.71 -9.24 -20.73
N MET A 332 20.86 -9.75 -21.62
CA MET A 332 19.47 -10.12 -21.29
C MET A 332 19.41 -11.16 -20.17
N ARG A 333 20.30 -12.16 -20.17
CA ARG A 333 20.36 -13.18 -19.10
C ARG A 333 20.76 -12.62 -17.73
N GLY A 334 21.35 -11.43 -17.70
CA GLY A 334 21.86 -10.80 -16.49
C GLY A 334 23.03 -11.57 -15.85
N ASP A 335 23.32 -11.22 -14.60
CA ASP A 335 24.37 -11.83 -13.81
C ASP A 335 24.02 -11.78 -12.33
N LEU A 336 23.44 -12.88 -11.84
CA LEU A 336 22.97 -13.03 -10.46
C LEU A 336 24.07 -12.72 -9.43
N GLN A 337 25.33 -12.97 -9.78
CA GLN A 337 26.44 -12.69 -8.89
C GLN A 337 26.69 -11.19 -8.73
N SER A 338 26.53 -10.40 -9.80
CA SER A 338 26.66 -8.94 -9.76
C SER A 338 25.47 -8.21 -9.13
N SER A 339 24.35 -8.91 -8.87
CA SER A 339 23.12 -8.28 -8.40
C SER A 339 23.34 -7.46 -7.14
N GLU A 340 22.64 -6.33 -7.08
CA GLU A 340 22.69 -5.37 -5.99
C GLU A 340 21.28 -4.85 -5.74
N ALA A 341 20.90 -4.77 -4.46
CA ALA A 341 19.64 -4.14 -4.08
C ALA A 341 19.83 -2.63 -3.88
N TYR A 342 18.90 -1.84 -4.42
CA TYR A 342 18.92 -0.38 -4.28
C TYR A 342 17.85 0.04 -3.28
N LEU A 343 18.27 0.64 -2.17
CA LEU A 343 17.40 0.96 -1.04
C LEU A 343 16.99 2.43 -1.06
N HIS A 344 15.68 2.65 -1.03
CA HIS A 344 15.10 3.97 -0.81
C HIS A 344 14.42 4.01 0.56
N ILE A 345 14.95 4.84 1.45
CA ILE A 345 14.48 4.99 2.84
C ILE A 345 13.48 6.16 2.90
N LYS A 346 12.23 5.84 3.18
CA LYS A 346 11.10 6.76 3.08
C LYS A 346 10.42 6.95 4.45
N PRO A 347 10.23 8.19 4.93
CA PRO A 347 9.40 8.43 6.11
C PRO A 347 7.94 8.14 5.76
N MET A 348 7.23 7.39 6.60
CA MET A 348 5.83 7.04 6.35
C MET A 348 4.98 7.16 7.61
N LEU A 349 3.68 7.39 7.40
CA LEU A 349 2.68 7.53 8.46
C LEU A 349 3.10 8.58 9.50
N GLY A 350 3.35 9.82 9.05
CA GLY A 350 3.77 10.89 9.94
C GLY A 350 5.17 10.69 10.52
N ALA A 351 6.06 10.00 9.80
CA ALA A 351 7.41 9.58 10.23
C ALA A 351 7.42 8.70 11.50
N THR A 352 6.30 8.05 11.81
CA THR A 352 6.25 7.00 12.86
C THR A 352 6.66 5.62 12.33
N PHE A 353 6.72 5.47 11.01
CA PHE A 353 7.27 4.32 10.32
C PHE A 353 8.32 4.75 9.30
N THR A 354 9.23 3.83 9.01
CA THR A 354 10.15 3.89 7.88
C THR A 354 9.77 2.80 6.89
N ASP A 355 9.49 3.20 5.66
CA ASP A 355 9.39 2.27 4.54
C ASP A 355 10.78 2.15 3.88
N ILE A 356 11.27 0.93 3.74
CA ILE A 356 12.51 0.59 3.02
C ILE A 356 12.08 -0.09 1.73
N ALA A 357 12.02 0.67 0.63
CA ALA A 357 11.81 0.07 -0.69
C ALA A 357 13.10 -0.60 -1.14
N VAL A 358 13.01 -1.89 -1.47
CA VAL A 358 14.12 -2.72 -1.90
C VAL A 358 13.95 -2.97 -3.39
N TRP A 359 14.70 -2.24 -4.21
CA TRP A 359 14.63 -2.35 -5.66
C TRP A 359 15.66 -3.33 -6.19
N ILE A 360 15.24 -4.12 -7.17
CA ILE A 360 16.04 -5.10 -7.88
C ILE A 360 15.97 -4.77 -9.37
N PHE A 361 17.12 -4.76 -10.03
CA PHE A 361 17.20 -4.48 -11.45
C PHE A 361 17.40 -5.78 -12.26
N CYS A 362 16.47 -6.03 -13.17
CA CYS A 362 16.55 -7.09 -14.16
C CYS A 362 16.85 -6.46 -15.53
N PRO A 363 17.98 -6.76 -16.18
CA PRO A 363 18.28 -6.24 -17.52
C PRO A 363 17.19 -6.52 -18.56
N PHE A 364 16.44 -7.60 -18.37
CA PHE A 364 15.37 -8.02 -19.27
C PHE A 364 14.29 -8.81 -18.51
N ASN A 365 13.04 -8.60 -18.88
CA ASN A 365 11.87 -9.39 -18.50
C ASN A 365 11.47 -10.31 -19.65
N GLY A 366 11.19 -11.58 -19.36
CA GLY A 366 10.86 -12.56 -20.38
C GLY A 366 9.43 -12.45 -20.92
N PRO A 367 9.06 -13.27 -21.92
CA PRO A 367 7.71 -13.22 -22.47
C PRO A 367 6.66 -13.79 -21.52
N ALA A 368 5.48 -13.18 -21.52
CA ALA A 368 4.34 -13.60 -20.74
C ALA A 368 3.70 -14.91 -21.26
N THR A 369 3.08 -15.65 -20.35
CA THR A 369 2.28 -16.84 -20.66
C THR A 369 0.86 -16.66 -20.14
N ALA A 370 -0.14 -16.84 -21.00
CA ALA A 370 -1.54 -16.83 -20.61
C ALA A 370 -2.00 -18.24 -20.19
N LYS A 371 -2.91 -18.29 -19.24
CA LYS A 371 -3.70 -19.47 -18.91
C LYS A 371 -5.13 -19.25 -19.39
N LEU A 372 -5.64 -20.18 -20.18
CA LEU A 372 -7.05 -20.27 -20.59
C LEU A 372 -7.60 -21.61 -20.10
N GLU A 373 -8.22 -21.60 -18.93
CA GLU A 373 -8.71 -22.76 -18.21
C GLU A 373 -7.61 -23.82 -18.01
N LEU A 374 -7.68 -24.93 -18.76
CA LEU A 374 -6.76 -26.05 -18.68
C LEU A 374 -5.55 -25.93 -19.62
N ILE A 375 -5.47 -24.87 -20.43
CA ILE A 375 -4.44 -24.70 -21.46
C ILE A 375 -3.55 -23.50 -21.12
N ASP A 376 -2.23 -23.68 -21.25
CA ASP A 376 -1.25 -22.61 -21.11
C ASP A 376 -0.72 -22.21 -22.51
N ILE A 377 -0.67 -20.92 -22.79
CA ILE A 377 -0.40 -20.36 -24.11
C ILE A 377 0.72 -19.31 -24.00
N PRO A 378 1.91 -19.60 -24.54
CA PRO A 378 2.97 -18.60 -24.66
C PRO A 378 2.52 -17.43 -25.55
N LEU A 379 2.73 -16.19 -25.11
CA LEU A 379 2.27 -14.99 -25.81
C LEU A 379 3.29 -14.43 -26.81
N GLY A 380 4.25 -15.27 -27.24
CA GLY A 380 5.30 -14.85 -28.15
C GLY A 380 6.25 -13.88 -27.46
N LYS A 381 6.21 -12.60 -27.84
CA LYS A 381 7.05 -11.53 -27.27
C LYS A 381 6.29 -10.54 -26.37
N ILE A 382 4.99 -10.77 -26.18
CA ILE A 382 4.17 -9.90 -25.32
C ILE A 382 4.66 -10.03 -23.88
N GLY A 383 4.81 -8.90 -23.18
CA GLY A 383 5.39 -8.81 -21.84
C GLY A 383 6.92 -8.68 -21.80
N GLU A 384 7.64 -8.89 -22.91
CA GLU A 384 9.10 -8.71 -22.93
C GLU A 384 9.46 -7.22 -22.75
N HIS A 385 10.37 -6.95 -21.83
CA HIS A 385 10.79 -5.58 -21.50
C HIS A 385 12.30 -5.51 -21.22
N VAL A 386 12.94 -4.39 -21.57
CA VAL A 386 14.37 -4.14 -21.30
C VAL A 386 14.49 -3.20 -20.11
N GLY A 387 15.32 -3.54 -19.13
CA GLY A 387 15.52 -2.72 -17.93
C GLY A 387 14.28 -2.71 -17.06
N ASP A 388 13.97 -3.89 -16.54
CA ASP A 388 12.85 -4.22 -15.69
C ASP A 388 13.20 -3.95 -14.22
N TRP A 389 12.37 -3.18 -13.53
CA TRP A 389 12.61 -2.75 -12.15
C TRP A 389 11.57 -3.38 -11.25
N GLU A 390 12.03 -4.15 -10.28
CA GLU A 390 11.17 -4.89 -9.38
C GLU A 390 11.37 -4.44 -7.96
N HIS A 391 10.31 -4.51 -7.14
CA HIS A 391 10.47 -4.17 -5.74
C HIS A 391 9.55 -4.87 -4.76
N LEU A 392 9.98 -4.82 -3.51
CA LEU A 392 9.15 -5.00 -2.34
C LEU A 392 9.51 -3.91 -1.34
N THR A 393 8.59 -3.60 -0.42
CA THR A 393 8.81 -2.52 0.56
C THR A 393 8.60 -3.03 1.97
N LEU A 394 9.61 -2.85 2.83
CA LEU A 394 9.54 -3.21 4.25
C LEU A 394 8.99 -2.03 5.04
N ARG A 395 8.00 -2.25 5.90
CA ARG A 395 7.50 -1.21 6.83
C ARG A 395 7.97 -1.50 8.26
N VAL A 396 8.83 -0.63 8.76
CA VAL A 396 9.48 -0.73 10.07
C VAL A 396 8.97 0.37 10.99
N SER A 397 8.63 0.02 12.23
CA SER A 397 8.24 1.02 13.23
C SER A 397 9.44 1.82 13.73
N ASN A 398 9.31 3.14 13.77
CA ASN A 398 10.34 4.01 14.31
C ASN A 398 10.36 4.03 15.85
N PHE A 399 9.34 3.47 16.51
CA PHE A 399 9.32 3.36 17.97
C PHE A 399 10.28 2.30 18.50
N ASN A 400 10.37 1.16 17.81
CA ASN A 400 11.03 -0.05 18.35
C ASN A 400 11.81 -0.85 17.28
N GLY A 401 11.78 -0.44 16.02
CA GLY A 401 12.44 -1.11 14.89
C GLY A 401 11.80 -2.44 14.47
N VAL A 402 10.60 -2.78 14.94
CA VAL A 402 9.87 -3.99 14.53
C VAL A 402 9.47 -3.88 13.06
N LEU A 403 9.72 -4.95 12.28
CA LEU A 403 9.13 -5.15 10.96
C LEU A 403 7.64 -5.50 11.13
N TYR A 404 6.75 -4.62 10.69
CA TYR A 404 5.30 -4.82 10.85
C TYR A 404 4.67 -5.45 9.62
N SER A 405 5.01 -4.98 8.43
CA SER A 405 4.43 -5.48 7.19
C SER A 405 5.40 -5.33 6.02
N VAL A 406 5.12 -6.06 4.96
CA VAL A 406 5.87 -6.01 3.70
C VAL A 406 4.89 -5.88 2.54
N TYR A 407 5.15 -4.91 1.66
CA TYR A 407 4.49 -4.79 0.38
C TYR A 407 5.21 -5.63 -0.65
N PHE A 408 4.47 -6.49 -1.34
CA PHE A 408 4.94 -7.24 -2.49
C PHE A 408 4.39 -6.56 -3.74
N SER A 409 5.26 -6.05 -4.62
CA SER A 409 4.84 -5.42 -5.87
C SER A 409 4.41 -6.50 -6.86
N GLU A 410 3.14 -6.47 -7.25
CA GLU A 410 2.50 -7.43 -8.14
C GLU A 410 1.96 -6.66 -9.38
N HIS A 411 2.84 -6.37 -10.34
CA HIS A 411 2.51 -5.57 -11.54
C HIS A 411 1.88 -4.22 -11.15
N SER A 412 0.83 -3.74 -11.84
CA SER A 412 0.09 -2.47 -11.64
C SER A 412 -0.52 -2.23 -10.23
N GLY A 413 0.01 -2.89 -9.19
CA GLY A 413 -0.39 -2.83 -7.80
C GLY A 413 0.43 -3.82 -6.96
N GLY A 414 -0.15 -4.30 -5.88
CA GLY A 414 0.54 -5.20 -4.97
C GLY A 414 -0.19 -5.38 -3.65
N THR A 415 0.38 -6.21 -2.79
CA THR A 415 -0.27 -6.64 -1.56
C THR A 415 0.61 -6.34 -0.34
N TRP A 416 0.03 -5.66 0.65
CA TRP A 416 0.62 -5.57 1.99
C TRP A 416 0.29 -6.81 2.80
N LEU A 417 1.30 -7.46 3.38
CA LEU A 417 1.13 -8.55 4.34
C LEU A 417 1.79 -8.22 5.66
N ASP A 418 1.07 -8.52 6.75
CA ASP A 418 1.60 -8.43 8.11
C ASP A 418 2.69 -9.47 8.35
N SER A 419 3.65 -9.13 9.21
CA SER A 419 4.80 -9.97 9.57
C SER A 419 4.39 -11.38 10.03
N SER A 420 3.21 -11.54 10.63
CA SER A 420 2.67 -12.83 11.08
C SER A 420 2.29 -13.77 9.94
N LEU A 421 2.15 -13.26 8.72
CA LEU A 421 1.79 -14.02 7.52
C LEU A 421 3.01 -14.30 6.62
N LEU A 422 4.17 -13.72 6.93
CA LEU A 422 5.38 -13.84 6.12
C LEU A 422 6.10 -15.16 6.36
N GLU A 423 6.87 -15.57 5.35
CA GLU A 423 7.87 -16.62 5.51
C GLU A 423 9.21 -15.99 5.87
N PHE A 424 9.89 -16.61 6.84
CA PHE A 424 11.24 -16.24 7.24
C PHE A 424 12.17 -17.44 7.12
N GLN A 425 13.42 -17.18 6.77
CA GLN A 425 14.43 -18.21 6.63
C GLN A 425 15.69 -17.83 7.40
N GLN A 426 16.18 -18.79 8.19
CA GLN A 426 17.49 -18.67 8.79
C GLN A 426 18.57 -18.86 7.73
N VAL A 427 19.51 -17.91 7.69
CA VAL A 427 20.72 -18.00 6.88
C VAL A 427 21.89 -18.06 7.85
N SER A 428 22.79 -19.02 7.67
CA SER A 428 23.93 -19.28 8.56
C SER A 428 24.88 -18.08 8.75
N LYS A 429 24.78 -17.05 7.90
CA LYS A 429 25.53 -15.79 8.00
C LYS A 429 24.69 -14.58 8.45
N SER A 430 23.38 -14.74 8.67
CA SER A 430 22.53 -13.68 9.20
C SER A 430 22.62 -13.66 10.72
N PRO A 431 23.01 -12.54 11.36
CA PRO A 431 23.14 -12.47 12.81
C PRO A 431 21.80 -12.51 13.55
N THR A 432 20.68 -12.25 12.87
CA THR A 432 19.37 -12.05 13.50
C THR A 432 18.33 -13.10 13.15
N GLY A 433 18.54 -14.00 12.18
CA GLY A 433 17.55 -15.02 11.80
C GLY A 433 16.19 -14.54 11.26
N ASN A 434 15.99 -13.22 11.10
CA ASN A 434 14.71 -12.59 10.71
C ASN A 434 14.65 -12.18 9.23
N LYS A 435 15.40 -12.86 8.35
CA LYS A 435 15.35 -12.58 6.91
C LYS A 435 14.07 -13.13 6.31
N LEU A 436 13.28 -12.26 5.70
CA LEU A 436 12.05 -12.63 5.00
C LEU A 436 12.37 -13.34 3.69
N VAL A 437 11.40 -14.10 3.19
CA VAL A 437 11.47 -14.78 1.90
C VAL A 437 10.47 -14.16 0.94
N ALA A 438 10.90 -13.92 -0.30
CA ALA A 438 10.06 -13.51 -1.41
C ALA A 438 10.38 -14.37 -2.64
N TYR A 439 9.44 -14.43 -3.58
CA TYR A 439 9.55 -15.19 -4.81
C TYR A 439 9.26 -14.30 -6.01
N ALA A 440 10.22 -14.18 -6.93
CA ALA A 440 10.02 -13.51 -8.21
C ALA A 440 9.30 -14.46 -9.18
N SER A 441 8.31 -13.96 -9.91
CA SER A 441 7.60 -14.75 -10.92
C SER A 441 8.49 -15.04 -12.12
N LEU A 442 8.27 -16.20 -12.73
CA LEU A 442 8.98 -16.63 -13.95
C LEU A 442 8.72 -15.64 -15.08
N ASN A 443 9.80 -15.20 -15.72
CA ASN A 443 9.88 -14.18 -16.77
C ASN A 443 9.50 -12.78 -16.29
N GLY A 444 8.37 -12.66 -15.59
CA GLY A 444 7.72 -11.41 -15.21
C GLY A 444 8.27 -10.72 -13.97
N HIS A 445 9.07 -11.42 -13.15
CA HIS A 445 9.75 -10.98 -11.92
C HIS A 445 8.93 -10.34 -10.78
N ALA A 446 7.65 -10.06 -10.98
CA ALA A 446 6.74 -9.61 -9.92
C ALA A 446 6.91 -10.42 -8.63
N MET A 447 6.83 -9.74 -7.50
CA MET A 447 7.20 -10.27 -6.19
C MET A 447 6.00 -10.89 -5.49
N PHE A 448 6.18 -12.10 -4.96
CA PHE A 448 5.13 -12.82 -4.23
C PHE A 448 5.62 -13.38 -2.89
N PRO A 449 4.73 -13.51 -1.90
CA PRO A 449 5.07 -14.00 -0.56
C PRO A 449 5.12 -15.52 -0.45
N LYS A 450 4.61 -16.26 -1.45
CA LYS A 450 4.52 -17.72 -1.46
C LYS A 450 4.84 -18.28 -2.84
N PRO A 451 5.42 -19.49 -2.92
CA PRO A 451 5.58 -20.19 -4.18
C PRO A 451 4.23 -20.70 -4.69
N GLY A 452 4.06 -20.77 -6.00
CA GLY A 452 2.87 -21.27 -6.66
C GLY A 452 2.51 -20.46 -7.91
N LEU A 453 1.34 -20.75 -8.46
CA LEU A 453 0.79 -20.00 -9.58
C LEU A 453 -0.17 -18.94 -9.04
N VAL A 454 0.11 -17.67 -9.32
CA VAL A 454 -0.86 -16.58 -9.21
C VAL A 454 -1.34 -16.22 -10.61
N LEU A 455 -2.65 -16.14 -10.80
CA LEU A 455 -3.24 -15.71 -12.07
C LEU A 455 -3.65 -14.25 -12.00
N GLN A 456 -3.10 -13.43 -12.89
CA GLN A 456 -3.54 -12.06 -13.09
C GLN A 456 -4.67 -12.06 -14.13
N GLY A 457 -5.91 -12.09 -13.64
CA GLY A 457 -7.12 -12.20 -14.46
C GLY A 457 -8.30 -12.78 -13.68
N ALA A 458 -9.24 -13.38 -14.40
CA ALA A 458 -10.39 -14.06 -13.82
C ALA A 458 -10.07 -15.51 -13.44
N THR A 459 -10.95 -16.15 -12.69
CA THR A 459 -10.81 -17.56 -12.29
C THR A 459 -10.57 -18.45 -13.51
N GLY A 460 -9.38 -19.05 -13.58
CA GLY A 460 -8.96 -19.92 -14.67
C GLY A 460 -8.49 -19.22 -15.95
N ILE A 461 -8.64 -17.90 -16.08
CA ILE A 461 -8.25 -17.14 -17.27
C ILE A 461 -7.40 -15.92 -16.86
N GLY A 462 -6.12 -15.91 -17.17
CA GLY A 462 -5.23 -14.81 -16.76
C GLY A 462 -3.78 -14.99 -17.19
N LEU A 463 -2.95 -13.97 -16.98
CA LEU A 463 -1.50 -14.12 -17.09
C LEU A 463 -0.98 -14.96 -15.93
N ARG A 464 0.01 -15.80 -16.23
CA ARG A 464 0.63 -16.68 -15.25
C ARG A 464 1.80 -15.99 -14.58
N ASN A 465 1.72 -15.89 -13.25
CA ASN A 465 2.84 -15.56 -12.39
C ASN A 465 3.25 -16.84 -11.64
N ASP A 466 4.10 -17.64 -12.28
CA ASP A 466 4.62 -18.88 -11.71
C ASP A 466 5.83 -18.59 -10.81
N THR A 467 5.74 -18.93 -9.53
CA THR A 467 6.82 -18.74 -8.55
C THR A 467 7.22 -20.07 -7.93
N ALA A 468 8.51 -20.26 -7.67
CA ALA A 468 9.01 -21.47 -7.02
C ALA A 468 10.36 -21.22 -6.36
N LYS A 469 10.68 -22.05 -5.36
CA LYS A 469 11.99 -22.04 -4.71
C LYS A 469 13.02 -22.71 -5.62
N SER A 470 14.24 -22.17 -5.67
CA SER A 470 15.35 -22.71 -6.46
C SER A 470 16.70 -22.38 -5.81
N ASP A 471 17.80 -22.80 -6.45
CA ASP A 471 19.15 -22.38 -6.08
C ASP A 471 19.52 -20.99 -6.61
N ASN A 472 18.70 -20.41 -7.51
CA ASN A 472 18.81 -19.03 -7.95
C ASN A 472 18.16 -18.12 -6.90
N VAL A 473 18.97 -17.67 -5.95
CA VAL A 473 18.53 -16.81 -4.85
C VAL A 473 19.51 -15.67 -4.63
N ILE A 474 18.99 -14.48 -4.36
CA ILE A 474 19.79 -13.35 -3.89
C ILE A 474 19.48 -13.05 -2.43
N ASP A 475 20.53 -12.72 -1.68
CA ASP A 475 20.42 -12.09 -0.37
C ASP A 475 20.62 -10.58 -0.55
N THR A 476 19.51 -9.84 -0.54
CA THR A 476 19.52 -8.38 -0.76
C THR A 476 20.29 -7.62 0.31
N GLY A 477 20.51 -8.20 1.49
CA GLY A 477 21.32 -7.59 2.54
C GLY A 477 22.81 -7.88 2.43
N ALA A 478 23.23 -8.77 1.53
CA ALA A 478 24.63 -9.07 1.28
C ALA A 478 25.29 -8.05 0.34
N ARG A 479 24.54 -7.52 -0.63
CA ARG A 479 24.99 -6.53 -1.62
C ARG A 479 23.89 -5.50 -1.85
N TYR A 480 24.08 -4.30 -1.34
CA TYR A 480 23.11 -3.21 -1.49
C TYR A 480 23.78 -1.83 -1.48
N SER A 481 23.06 -0.86 -2.02
CA SER A 481 23.36 0.57 -1.91
C SER A 481 22.14 1.33 -1.42
N VAL A 482 22.32 2.22 -0.45
CA VAL A 482 21.29 3.21 -0.10
C VAL A 482 21.37 4.31 -1.15
N VAL A 483 20.36 4.41 -2.01
CA VAL A 483 20.36 5.34 -3.14
C VAL A 483 19.56 6.60 -2.87
N SER A 484 18.65 6.60 -1.90
CA SER A 484 17.95 7.81 -1.45
C SER A 484 17.48 7.67 -0.01
N ALA A 485 17.68 8.73 0.78
CA ALA A 485 17.25 8.88 2.16
C ALA A 485 17.23 10.37 2.52
N GLU A 486 16.11 11.06 2.26
CA GLU A 486 16.00 12.52 2.36
C GLU A 486 16.38 13.07 3.74
N HIS A 487 16.03 12.36 4.81
CA HIS A 487 16.30 12.79 6.19
C HIS A 487 17.79 12.78 6.56
N LEU A 488 18.66 12.18 5.73
CA LEU A 488 20.12 12.14 5.96
C LEU A 488 20.89 13.22 5.19
N GLN A 489 20.21 14.21 4.60
CA GLN A 489 20.74 15.48 4.09
C GLN A 489 22.20 15.48 3.63
N GLY A 490 22.48 14.84 2.49
CA GLY A 490 23.80 14.87 1.84
C GLY A 490 24.79 13.78 2.29
N GLU A 491 24.43 12.92 3.25
CA GLU A 491 25.21 11.70 3.53
C GLU A 491 25.08 10.64 2.42
N ILE A 492 23.99 10.69 1.66
CA ILE A 492 23.71 9.80 0.53
C ILE A 492 23.92 10.56 -0.78
N VAL A 493 24.76 10.01 -1.65
CA VAL A 493 24.96 10.51 -3.02
C VAL A 493 24.08 9.69 -3.95
N GLU A 494 23.02 10.31 -4.48
CA GLU A 494 22.14 9.67 -5.45
C GLU A 494 22.92 9.35 -6.73
N PRO A 495 22.81 8.12 -7.27
CA PRO A 495 23.47 7.79 -8.52
C PRO A 495 22.80 8.54 -9.70
N PRO A 496 23.56 8.98 -10.73
CA PRO A 496 23.00 9.74 -11.85
C PRO A 496 21.85 9.05 -12.60
N TRP A 497 21.86 7.72 -12.69
CA TRP A 497 20.77 6.96 -13.31
C TRP A 497 19.45 7.04 -12.53
N LEU A 498 19.47 7.36 -11.24
CA LEU A 498 18.25 7.54 -10.44
C LEU A 498 17.44 8.74 -10.91
N ASN A 499 18.11 9.75 -11.48
CA ASN A 499 17.49 10.98 -12.00
C ASN A 499 17.23 10.91 -13.52
N TYR A 500 17.33 9.72 -14.12
CA TYR A 500 16.99 9.50 -15.53
C TYR A 500 15.49 9.23 -15.66
N ASP A 501 14.72 10.28 -15.96
CA ASP A 501 13.25 10.26 -16.06
C ASP A 501 12.74 9.80 -17.45
N ARG A 502 13.51 8.99 -18.20
CA ARG A 502 13.15 8.49 -19.53
C ARG A 502 13.12 6.96 -19.53
N LYS A 503 12.80 6.37 -20.68
CA LYS A 503 12.50 4.94 -20.75
C LYS A 503 13.74 4.07 -20.57
N TRP A 504 13.58 3.04 -19.75
CA TRP A 504 14.42 1.86 -19.77
C TRP A 504 13.75 0.90 -20.74
N GLY A 505 14.40 0.61 -21.86
CA GLY A 505 13.83 -0.13 -22.97
C GLY A 505 13.16 0.75 -24.04
N PRO A 506 13.20 0.32 -25.30
CA PRO A 506 12.48 0.98 -26.38
C PRO A 506 10.97 0.76 -26.23
N LYS A 507 10.17 1.66 -26.82
CA LYS A 507 8.74 1.42 -27.05
C LYS A 507 8.60 0.38 -28.16
N PHE A 508 8.92 -0.88 -27.87
CA PHE A 508 8.42 -1.96 -28.71
C PHE A 508 6.91 -2.01 -28.49
N ALA A 509 6.18 -1.19 -29.25
CA ALA A 509 4.98 -1.71 -29.84
C ALA A 509 5.45 -2.85 -30.75
N TYR A 510 5.71 -4.03 -30.17
CA TYR A 510 5.31 -5.25 -30.84
C TYR A 510 3.95 -4.93 -31.41
N ASN A 511 3.70 -5.23 -32.68
CA ASN A 511 2.35 -5.08 -33.17
C ASN A 511 1.57 -6.14 -32.38
N ILE A 512 1.10 -5.78 -31.18
CA ILE A 512 0.50 -6.69 -30.21
C ILE A 512 -0.73 -7.26 -30.85
N GLY A 513 -1.43 -6.47 -31.67
CA GLY A 513 -2.43 -6.97 -32.60
C GLY A 513 -1.91 -8.09 -33.52
N VAL A 514 -0.69 -8.05 -34.04
CA VAL A 514 -0.08 -9.14 -34.84
C VAL A 514 0.34 -10.34 -33.98
N GLU A 515 1.02 -10.15 -32.84
CA GLU A 515 1.41 -11.27 -31.97
C GLU A 515 0.19 -11.93 -31.32
N ALA A 516 -0.75 -11.14 -30.81
CA ALA A 516 -2.05 -11.61 -30.35
C ALA A 516 -2.81 -12.29 -31.49
N LYS A 517 -2.86 -11.73 -32.71
CA LYS A 517 -3.49 -12.42 -33.86
C LYS A 517 -2.80 -13.73 -34.22
N LYS A 518 -1.47 -13.84 -34.10
CA LYS A 518 -0.74 -15.10 -34.32
C LYS A 518 -1.17 -16.16 -33.32
N VAL A 519 -1.42 -15.77 -32.08
CA VAL A 519 -1.94 -16.65 -31.03
C VAL A 519 -3.42 -16.96 -31.26
N GLU A 520 -4.24 -15.94 -31.47
CA GLU A 520 -5.69 -16.00 -31.76
C GLU A 520 -6.00 -16.93 -32.94
N ASN A 521 -5.23 -16.84 -34.04
CA ASN A 521 -5.39 -17.67 -35.23
C ASN A 521 -5.11 -19.17 -34.98
N LYS A 522 -4.43 -19.51 -33.88
CA LYS A 522 -4.20 -20.90 -33.46
C LYS A 522 -5.31 -21.44 -32.55
N LEU A 523 -6.19 -20.57 -32.05
CA LEU A 523 -7.30 -20.91 -31.16
C LEU A 523 -8.61 -21.09 -31.94
N LYS A 524 -9.52 -21.91 -31.41
CA LYS A 524 -10.82 -22.20 -32.03
C LYS A 524 -11.94 -22.16 -30.99
N GLY A 525 -13.13 -21.76 -31.42
CA GLY A 525 -14.34 -21.76 -30.58
C GLY A 525 -14.18 -20.92 -29.32
N ASP A 526 -14.62 -21.45 -28.19
CA ASP A 526 -14.68 -20.73 -26.90
C ASP A 526 -13.29 -20.28 -26.40
N LEU A 527 -12.22 -21.01 -26.72
CA LEU A 527 -10.84 -20.61 -26.39
C LEU A 527 -10.42 -19.31 -27.07
N LYS A 528 -10.91 -19.08 -28.29
CA LYS A 528 -10.62 -17.84 -29.01
C LYS A 528 -11.32 -16.65 -28.34
N SER A 529 -12.60 -16.80 -28.02
CA SER A 529 -13.37 -15.76 -27.30
C SER A 529 -12.80 -15.46 -25.91
N ALA A 530 -12.34 -16.49 -25.19
CA ALA A 530 -11.67 -16.35 -23.90
C ALA A 530 -10.34 -15.58 -24.02
N PHE A 531 -9.54 -15.88 -25.06
CA PHE A 531 -8.31 -15.16 -25.34
C PHE A 531 -8.54 -13.69 -25.70
N GLU A 532 -9.53 -13.41 -26.56
CA GLU A 532 -9.91 -12.02 -26.91
C GLU A 532 -10.34 -11.23 -25.67
N SER A 533 -11.11 -11.86 -24.78
CA SER A 533 -11.50 -11.26 -23.50
C SER A 533 -10.29 -10.98 -22.60
N LEU A 534 -9.32 -11.90 -22.54
CA LEU A 534 -8.09 -11.71 -21.77
C LEU A 534 -7.24 -10.57 -22.33
N VAL A 535 -7.04 -10.49 -23.64
CA VAL A 535 -6.25 -9.42 -24.27
C VAL A 535 -6.80 -8.03 -23.94
N ASN A 536 -8.13 -7.90 -23.88
CA ASN A 536 -8.78 -6.64 -23.47
C ASN A 536 -8.64 -6.32 -21.97
N LEU A 537 -8.20 -7.28 -21.15
CA LEU A 537 -7.97 -7.15 -19.71
C LEU A 537 -6.49 -7.08 -19.35
N LEU A 538 -5.58 -7.19 -20.33
CA LEU A 538 -4.14 -7.11 -20.07
C LEU A 538 -3.78 -5.70 -19.61
N PRO A 539 -2.93 -5.58 -18.58
CA PRO A 539 -2.48 -4.30 -18.08
C PRO A 539 -1.52 -3.64 -19.10
N ASN A 540 -1.42 -2.32 -19.08
CA ASN A 540 -0.68 -1.52 -20.07
C ASN A 540 0.81 -1.86 -20.11
N GLU A 541 1.39 -2.26 -18.98
CA GLU A 541 2.77 -2.68 -18.80
C GLU A 541 3.08 -3.93 -19.64
N VAL A 542 2.17 -4.91 -19.63
CA VAL A 542 2.27 -6.13 -20.45
C VAL A 542 2.07 -5.82 -21.94
N LEU A 543 1.33 -4.76 -22.24
CA LEU A 543 1.14 -4.21 -23.58
C LEU A 543 2.28 -3.26 -24.01
N GLY A 544 3.33 -3.09 -23.20
CA GLY A 544 4.49 -2.25 -23.52
C GLY A 544 4.17 -0.74 -23.59
N GLU A 545 3.08 -0.29 -22.97
CA GLU A 545 2.64 1.10 -23.00
C GLU A 545 3.19 1.94 -21.83
N GLU A 546 3.55 1.33 -20.69
CA GLU A 546 3.95 2.07 -19.49
C GLU A 546 5.22 1.52 -18.82
N VAL A 547 6.28 2.35 -18.80
CA VAL A 547 7.45 2.28 -17.87
C VAL A 547 7.38 3.47 -16.90
N VAL A 548 6.25 4.19 -16.91
CA VAL A 548 6.15 5.52 -16.29
C VAL A 548 5.44 5.45 -14.94
N GLU A 549 4.52 4.49 -14.71
CA GLU A 549 3.74 4.44 -13.47
C GLU A 549 4.56 4.02 -12.23
N GLU A 550 5.51 3.09 -12.35
CA GLU A 550 6.41 2.72 -11.23
C GLU A 550 7.40 3.85 -10.88
N ILE A 551 7.68 4.74 -11.83
CA ILE A 551 8.40 6.00 -11.60
C ILE A 551 7.41 7.15 -11.25
N GLU A 552 6.11 7.02 -11.45
CA GLU A 552 5.12 8.01 -10.97
C GLU A 552 4.82 7.86 -9.48
N GLU A 553 4.99 6.67 -8.89
CA GLU A 553 5.19 6.53 -7.44
C GLU A 553 6.43 7.30 -6.94
N LEU A 554 7.40 7.60 -7.82
CA LEU A 554 8.50 8.56 -7.54
C LEU A 554 8.10 10.03 -7.83
N LYS A 555 7.04 10.32 -8.59
CA LYS A 555 6.66 11.67 -9.06
C LYS A 555 5.48 12.33 -8.32
N ASP A 556 4.56 11.59 -7.67
CA ASP A 556 3.51 12.22 -6.83
C ASP A 556 4.13 13.04 -5.66
N PHE A 557 5.43 12.86 -5.43
CA PHE A 557 6.23 13.60 -4.47
C PHE A 557 6.73 14.98 -4.98
N ARG A 558 7.17 15.12 -6.23
CA ARG A 558 7.79 16.39 -6.73
C ARG A 558 6.77 17.39 -7.29
N SER A 559 5.65 16.94 -7.87
CA SER A 559 4.63 17.87 -8.42
C SER A 559 3.90 18.67 -7.32
N ARG A 560 3.80 18.10 -6.11
CA ARG A 560 3.17 18.75 -4.94
C ARG A 560 4.06 19.82 -4.30
N ILE A 561 5.38 19.77 -4.49
CA ILE A 561 6.34 20.77 -3.96
C ILE A 561 6.30 22.08 -4.78
N ALA A 562 6.03 21.99 -6.08
CA ALA A 562 5.84 23.18 -6.91
C ALA A 562 4.53 23.92 -6.59
N SER A 563 3.48 23.19 -6.18
CA SER A 563 2.18 23.78 -5.83
C SER A 563 2.16 24.36 -4.41
N SER A 564 2.84 23.73 -3.44
CA SER A 564 2.94 24.25 -2.07
C SER A 564 3.80 25.51 -1.96
N SER A 565 4.85 25.63 -2.79
CA SER A 565 5.68 26.84 -2.88
C SER A 565 4.90 28.01 -3.51
N ILE A 566 3.97 27.73 -4.42
CA ILE A 566 3.10 28.74 -5.03
C ILE A 566 1.94 29.11 -4.09
N GLU A 567 1.37 28.18 -3.32
CA GLU A 567 0.34 28.51 -2.32
C GLU A 567 0.89 29.33 -1.15
N VAL A 568 2.13 29.08 -0.69
CA VAL A 568 2.78 29.91 0.35
C VAL A 568 3.08 31.33 -0.18
N ILE A 569 3.55 31.46 -1.42
CA ILE A 569 3.78 32.78 -2.05
C ILE A 569 2.46 33.52 -2.37
N LEU A 570 1.38 32.79 -2.67
CA LEU A 570 0.05 33.37 -2.89
C LEU A 570 -0.66 33.74 -1.58
N ASN A 571 -0.41 33.02 -0.47
CA ASN A 571 -0.95 33.36 0.85
C ASN A 571 -0.23 34.56 1.47
N GLU A 572 1.09 34.69 1.30
CA GLU A 572 1.81 35.89 1.75
C GLU A 572 1.42 37.15 0.94
N ARG A 573 1.12 37.01 -0.35
CA ARG A 573 0.56 38.12 -1.16
C ARG A 573 -0.88 38.48 -0.82
N ARG A 574 -1.64 37.58 -0.16
CA ARG A 574 -2.98 37.85 0.36
C ARG A 574 -2.94 38.51 1.74
N LEU A 575 -2.00 38.12 2.60
CA LEU A 575 -1.78 38.74 3.91
C LEU A 575 -1.16 40.14 3.81
N LEU A 576 -0.27 40.39 2.83
CA LEU A 576 0.23 41.73 2.53
C LEU A 576 -0.80 42.66 1.86
N ARG A 577 -1.88 42.11 1.27
CA ARG A 577 -3.02 42.91 0.80
C ARG A 577 -4.03 43.24 1.89
N PHE A 578 -4.15 42.42 2.93
CA PHE A 578 -5.03 42.71 4.07
C PHE A 578 -4.42 43.71 5.08
N SER A 579 -3.09 43.82 5.16
CA SER A 579 -2.43 44.83 6.02
C SER A 579 -2.28 46.22 5.37
N MET A 580 -2.64 46.39 4.09
CA MET A 580 -2.48 47.65 3.35
C MET A 580 -3.81 48.34 3.02
N GLU A 581 -4.92 47.88 3.61
CA GLU A 581 -6.27 48.44 3.39
C GLU A 581 -6.87 49.06 4.67
N GLU A 582 -6.08 49.20 5.75
CA GLU A 582 -6.50 49.89 6.99
C GLU A 582 -5.70 51.17 7.35
N HIS A 583 -4.72 51.58 6.54
CA HIS A 583 -4.05 52.87 6.75
C HIS A 583 -3.71 53.59 5.44
N ARG A 584 -4.63 54.46 4.98
CA ARG A 584 -4.29 55.79 4.42
C ARG A 584 -5.53 56.61 4.13
N THR A 585 -5.97 57.35 5.14
CA THR A 585 -6.42 58.73 4.95
C THR A 585 -5.22 59.68 5.10
N SER A 586 -5.23 60.73 4.28
CA SER A 586 -4.40 61.95 4.31
C SER A 586 -3.10 62.01 3.46
N SER A 587 -3.18 62.97 2.53
CA SER A 587 -2.19 63.97 2.11
C SER A 587 -0.94 63.59 1.29
N SER A 588 -1.07 63.96 0.00
CA SER A 588 -0.21 64.86 -0.80
C SER A 588 1.25 64.53 -1.15
N SER A 589 1.48 64.65 -2.47
CA SER A 589 2.65 65.22 -3.17
C SER A 589 3.71 64.28 -3.77
N LEU A 590 3.66 64.25 -5.11
CA LEU A 590 4.76 64.43 -6.08
C LEU A 590 5.88 63.38 -6.29
N LEU A 591 6.01 63.06 -7.59
CA LEU A 591 7.22 62.84 -8.41
C LEU A 591 7.70 61.40 -8.71
N ASN A 592 7.28 60.97 -9.92
CA ASN A 592 8.08 60.43 -11.04
C ASN A 592 9.10 59.31 -10.79
N PHE A 593 8.86 58.14 -11.40
CA PHE A 593 9.78 57.59 -12.41
C PHE A 593 9.05 56.63 -13.37
N LYS A 594 9.30 56.80 -14.68
CA LYS A 594 8.76 56.01 -15.80
C LYS A 594 9.63 54.78 -16.07
N MET A 595 9.00 53.65 -16.42
CA MET A 595 9.54 52.69 -17.40
C MET A 595 8.42 52.24 -18.37
N PRO A 596 8.75 51.86 -19.61
CA PRO A 596 7.80 51.81 -20.72
C PRO A 596 7.14 50.43 -20.93
N ASN A 597 5.84 50.50 -21.21
CA ASN A 597 4.99 49.68 -22.08
C ASN A 597 5.57 48.39 -22.70
N LEU A 598 4.98 47.26 -22.30
CA LEU A 598 4.61 46.17 -23.20
C LEU A 598 3.11 45.84 -22.99
N LEU A 599 2.26 46.41 -23.85
CA LEU A 599 0.95 45.88 -24.27
C LEU A 599 1.23 44.61 -25.10
N ASN A 600 0.46 43.52 -25.13
CA ASN A 600 -0.96 43.24 -24.89
C ASN A 600 -1.12 41.71 -24.73
N TRP A 601 -2.09 41.25 -23.93
CA TRP A 601 -3.15 40.26 -24.24
C TRP A 601 -3.82 39.83 -22.92
N SER A 602 -5.16 39.82 -22.89
CA SER A 602 -5.99 39.79 -21.67
C SER A 602 -6.29 38.37 -21.14
N PRO A 603 -6.25 38.13 -19.81
CA PRO A 603 -6.76 36.89 -19.21
C PRO A 603 -8.25 37.03 -18.85
N ARG A 604 -9.13 36.93 -19.85
CA ARG A 604 -10.57 36.71 -19.66
C ARG A 604 -11.11 35.73 -20.70
N LEU A 605 -10.50 34.55 -20.77
CA LEU A 605 -11.04 33.41 -21.52
C LEU A 605 -10.43 32.09 -21.03
N PHE A 606 -10.49 31.82 -19.72
CA PHE A 606 -10.07 30.51 -19.19
C PHE A 606 -10.93 29.99 -18.02
N LEU A 607 -12.04 30.65 -17.69
CA LEU A 607 -12.88 30.30 -16.55
C LEU A 607 -14.36 30.07 -16.93
N ARG A 608 -14.61 29.69 -18.18
CA ARG A 608 -15.96 29.29 -18.64
C ARG A 608 -16.02 28.01 -19.48
N GLN A 609 -14.96 27.20 -19.46
CA GLN A 609 -14.95 25.89 -20.14
C GLN A 609 -14.67 24.67 -19.22
N SER A 610 -14.36 24.85 -17.92
CA SER A 610 -14.17 23.69 -17.02
C SER A 610 -15.45 23.22 -16.30
N LEU A 611 -16.55 23.96 -16.44
CA LEU A 611 -17.83 23.65 -15.77
C LEU A 611 -18.84 22.93 -16.68
N HIS A 612 -18.51 22.65 -17.94
CA HIS A 612 -19.35 21.82 -18.82
C HIS A 612 -18.79 20.43 -19.11
N PHE A 613 -17.51 20.18 -18.78
CA PHE A 613 -16.90 18.87 -19.06
C PHE A 613 -17.24 17.82 -17.98
N LYS A 614 -17.43 18.23 -16.72
CA LYS A 614 -17.79 17.32 -15.62
C LYS A 614 -19.25 16.87 -15.69
N ASP A 615 -20.16 17.74 -16.12
CA ASP A 615 -21.58 17.41 -16.22
C ASP A 615 -21.87 16.51 -17.43
N VAL A 616 -21.16 16.70 -18.55
CA VAL A 616 -21.26 15.84 -19.74
C VAL A 616 -20.68 14.45 -19.50
N ILE A 617 -19.59 14.33 -18.74
CA ILE A 617 -19.03 13.01 -18.36
C ILE A 617 -19.97 12.27 -17.40
N LYS A 618 -20.65 12.97 -16.49
CA LYS A 618 -21.62 12.37 -15.57
C LYS A 618 -22.88 11.88 -16.30
N GLU A 619 -23.39 12.65 -17.27
CA GLU A 619 -24.51 12.20 -18.12
C GLU A 619 -24.13 11.03 -19.04
N LEU A 620 -22.90 11.01 -19.59
CA LEU A 620 -22.41 9.88 -20.39
C LEU A 620 -22.24 8.60 -19.55
N PHE A 621 -21.78 8.71 -18.30
CA PHE A 621 -21.63 7.57 -17.40
C PHE A 621 -22.99 7.00 -16.97
N GLU A 622 -23.97 7.84 -16.66
CA GLU A 622 -25.35 7.44 -16.32
C GLU A 622 -26.06 6.77 -17.52
N HIS A 623 -25.89 7.32 -18.73
CA HIS A 623 -26.45 6.73 -19.95
C HIS A 623 -25.79 5.38 -20.30
N CYS A 624 -24.46 5.26 -20.18
CA CYS A 624 -23.77 3.99 -20.41
C CYS A 624 -24.16 2.93 -19.36
N PHE A 625 -24.33 3.32 -18.10
CA PHE A 625 -24.76 2.41 -17.04
C PHE A 625 -26.20 1.91 -17.24
N GLN A 626 -27.13 2.78 -17.64
CA GLN A 626 -28.49 2.34 -17.99
C GLN A 626 -28.53 1.43 -19.22
N ILE A 627 -27.68 1.67 -20.24
CA ILE A 627 -27.62 0.80 -21.43
C ILE A 627 -27.08 -0.60 -21.09
N ILE A 628 -26.06 -0.69 -20.22
CA ILE A 628 -25.46 -1.96 -19.77
C ILE A 628 -26.44 -2.75 -18.90
N VAL A 629 -27.15 -2.11 -17.98
CA VAL A 629 -28.14 -2.76 -17.11
C VAL A 629 -29.38 -3.22 -17.90
N VAL A 630 -29.86 -2.41 -18.86
CA VAL A 630 -31.02 -2.77 -19.70
C VAL A 630 -30.67 -3.87 -20.72
N HIS A 631 -29.45 -3.90 -21.27
CA HIS A 631 -28.99 -5.01 -22.12
C HIS A 631 -28.75 -6.31 -21.32
N GLY A 632 -28.15 -6.21 -20.12
CA GLY A 632 -27.95 -7.37 -19.24
C GLY A 632 -29.26 -7.99 -18.75
N LEU A 633 -30.30 -7.18 -18.49
CA LEU A 633 -31.62 -7.66 -18.10
C LEU A 633 -32.41 -8.26 -19.29
N ARG A 634 -32.26 -7.71 -20.51
CA ARG A 634 -32.87 -8.29 -21.73
C ARG A 634 -32.25 -9.63 -22.14
N GLN A 635 -30.93 -9.80 -21.97
CA GLN A 635 -30.28 -11.08 -22.24
C GLN A 635 -30.65 -12.16 -21.21
N ARG A 636 -30.79 -11.79 -19.93
CA ARG A 636 -31.30 -12.70 -18.89
C ARG A 636 -32.77 -13.06 -19.09
N SER A 637 -33.62 -12.13 -19.55
CA SER A 637 -35.02 -12.46 -19.86
C SER A 637 -35.18 -13.32 -21.12
N SER A 638 -34.32 -13.16 -22.14
CA SER A 638 -34.36 -14.01 -23.33
C SER A 638 -33.80 -15.42 -23.09
N ALA A 639 -32.85 -15.56 -22.16
CA ALA A 639 -32.35 -16.86 -21.72
C ALA A 639 -33.43 -17.63 -20.91
N LEU A 640 -34.12 -16.94 -19.99
CA LEU A 640 -35.22 -17.54 -19.20
C LEU A 640 -36.44 -17.92 -20.06
N ALA A 641 -36.77 -17.12 -21.09
CA ALA A 641 -37.87 -17.40 -21.99
C ALA A 641 -37.61 -18.59 -22.94
N LYS A 642 -36.34 -18.89 -23.24
CA LYS A 642 -35.95 -20.06 -24.04
C LYS A 642 -35.98 -21.36 -23.25
N GLU A 643 -35.75 -21.30 -21.93
CA GLU A 643 -35.81 -22.45 -21.03
C GLU A 643 -37.26 -22.86 -20.67
N LEU A 644 -38.19 -21.90 -20.69
CA LEU A 644 -39.61 -22.15 -20.41
C LEU A 644 -40.42 -22.64 -21.62
N SER A 645 -39.88 -22.57 -22.85
CA SER A 645 -40.58 -23.00 -24.08
C SER A 645 -40.33 -24.46 -24.46
N THR A 646 -39.45 -25.19 -23.77
CA THR A 646 -39.10 -26.59 -24.09
C THR A 646 -39.72 -27.65 -23.19
N ASN A 647 -40.58 -27.29 -22.23
CA ASN A 647 -41.20 -28.22 -21.28
C ASN A 647 -42.74 -28.22 -21.32
N HIS A 648 -43.36 -28.34 -22.49
CA HIS A 648 -44.74 -28.84 -22.56
C HIS A 648 -45.03 -29.46 -23.93
N LEU A 649 -44.92 -30.80 -23.99
CA LEU A 649 -45.71 -31.67 -24.86
C LEU A 649 -45.49 -33.11 -24.41
N GLY A 650 -46.52 -33.74 -23.83
CA GLY A 650 -46.55 -35.20 -23.69
C GLY A 650 -47.20 -35.77 -22.43
N ALA A 651 -48.53 -35.81 -22.38
CA ALA A 651 -49.31 -36.89 -21.77
C ALA A 651 -50.73 -36.85 -22.37
N PRO A 652 -51.55 -37.92 -22.39
CA PRO A 652 -51.33 -39.30 -21.93
C PRO A 652 -51.80 -40.40 -22.93
N ARG A 653 -51.48 -41.68 -22.63
CA ARG A 653 -52.17 -42.98 -22.93
C ARG A 653 -51.12 -44.07 -22.67
N SER A 654 -51.29 -45.11 -21.87
CA SER A 654 -52.45 -45.82 -21.29
C SER A 654 -52.04 -46.39 -19.92
#